data_AF-A0AAD5LS85-F1
#
_entry.id   AF-A0AAD5LS85-F1
#
_cell.length_a   1.000
_cell.length_b   1.000
_cell.length_c   1.000
_cell.angle_alpha   90.00
_cell.angle_beta   90.00
_cell.angle_gamma   90.00
#
_symmetry.space_group_name_H-M   'P 1'
#
loop_
_entity.id
_entity.type
_entity.pdbx_description
1 polymer ?
#
loop_
_entity_poly.entity_id
_entity_poly.type
_entity_poly.pdbx_seq_one_letter_code
_entity_poly.pdbx_strand_id
1 'polypeptide(L)'
;MNVELKDLAPLLLKKERAGGDIDAALLADILHNGKQRNDRRKEMVALVERHPVLSDRNMQFRNHTERYNMGLKKAYHYVQLLREKQITDKQDQQEIYLALGEPLTIDVHRSMFIPTLENQADDEQQRKWLPLARNFKIFGAYAQTELGHGSNVQGIETTATYDKQTQEFVIHSPTLTSRKWWPGGLGKTATHAIVHARLFIDGKDHGVQAFLVQIRSLETHLPLRGIEVGDIGPKVGFNAVDNGYCSFDHVRIPRDQMMMRYAKVLPDGTFVKPKSDKLVYLTMVQVRAYLLVRMSQALGVGATITTRFSAARVQGRKPDGKGEFQVLDYQNQQHGLFPIIATAYAANFGGRMMVRLHDTALEIIKSGKGSFALKLAELHAVSSGMKAWIAENVSNSIETCRRMCGGHGFSNASNMGHLHNEIVGACTFEGTLDVLVQQHARYLVKVLVSLPYKGDDEADTTSPTGFLIRAKELMDPTLRCKAERPRDFLNVHILREAFETRAARTVIRLAKQLHATNNDGNACMVLMTRASIAHAELMLLTAFIEGLPSIPAGKTRDALATLCSLFGLHLIVRSLGDFREDNYLSSGQADDVRQQLLDLLPVVRKNAVLLTDAWDYSDFEINSAIGRYDGDIYRALVKRTEDEPLNGTQVPESYEAFLKPLIHSSFCKDATTSIIIFVLGSHSALSAMELKDLAPLLLKKERAGGDIDPTVLTNVLRDGADENARRKAMIALAENHPVLSDRDMVYRNHTERYNMGLKKVYHFIQVLRREKITDRTLQQYLYGALGEPLPIDVHRAMFIPTLENQADDEQQRKWLPLARNFKIFGAYAQTELGHGSNVQGIETTATYDKQTQEFVIHSPTLTSRKWWPGGLGKTATHAIVHARLFIDGKDHGVQAFLVQIRSLETHLPLRGIEVGDIGPKVGFNAVDNGYCSFDHVRIPRDQMMMRYAKVLPDGTFVKPKSDKLVYLTMVRVRAYLIVKFGHVMGMTTTITTRFSAARVQGRKPNAKGEFQVLDYQNQQFALFPFIALSYAAFFAGKSMIKLHDSALEVITSGGASFGLKLAELHAVSSGLKAWLAENVNNGIESCRRLCGGHGFSHSSNLAHIFNEAVGAVTYEGTFDVLVQQHARYLLILLKSFVQGLNAVHSGKNRDAVSNLCVLFALWMMTKNLGDFREDNYLSSHQSEQARQQLLALLPIVRKNAVLLTDAWDFTDFEINSTIGRYDGDIYNAMVRRAEDEPLNKSQVPESYEEFLKPLIESAL
;
A
#
# COMPACT_ATOMS: atom_id res chain seq x y z
N MET A 1 -27.00 -17.66 29.99
CA MET A 1 -25.55 -17.68 30.27
C MET A 1 -24.90 -16.59 29.41
N ASN A 2 -24.25 -15.61 30.03
CA ASN A 2 -23.43 -14.64 29.31
C ASN A 2 -22.12 -15.35 28.93
N VAL A 3 -21.99 -15.76 27.66
CA VAL A 3 -20.76 -16.35 27.11
C VAL A 3 -19.76 -15.21 26.89
N GLU A 4 -18.53 -15.33 27.40
CA GLU A 4 -17.48 -14.33 27.17
C GLU A 4 -17.15 -14.23 25.68
N LEU A 5 -16.75 -13.05 25.20
CA LEU A 5 -16.43 -12.81 23.79
C LEU A 5 -15.38 -13.79 23.22
N LYS A 6 -14.40 -14.20 24.04
CA LYS A 6 -13.39 -15.19 23.66
C LYS A 6 -13.98 -16.57 23.34
N ASP A 7 -15.09 -16.94 23.97
CA ASP A 7 -15.77 -18.23 23.77
C ASP A 7 -16.89 -18.12 22.73
N LEU A 8 -17.47 -16.93 22.59
CA LEU A 8 -18.50 -16.66 21.59
C LEU A 8 -17.97 -16.68 20.16
N ALA A 9 -16.78 -16.11 19.92
CA ALA A 9 -16.21 -15.99 18.58
C ALA A 9 -16.07 -17.35 17.83
N PRO A 10 -15.49 -18.42 18.42
CA PRO A 10 -15.47 -19.75 17.80
C PRO A 10 -16.87 -20.35 17.54
N LEU A 11 -17.81 -20.14 18.47
CA LEU A 11 -19.18 -20.65 18.34
C LEU A 11 -19.92 -19.99 17.17
N LEU A 12 -19.72 -18.69 16.97
CA LEU A 12 -20.30 -17.95 15.85
C LEU A 12 -19.77 -18.49 14.52
N LEU A 13 -18.46 -18.65 14.36
CA LEU A 13 -17.88 -19.16 13.12
C LEU A 13 -18.29 -20.62 12.83
N LYS A 14 -18.40 -21.46 13.86
CA LYS A 14 -18.94 -22.82 13.73
C LYS A 14 -20.41 -22.80 13.24
N LYS A 15 -21.22 -21.88 13.76
CA LYS A 15 -22.61 -21.69 13.33
C LYS A 15 -22.70 -21.24 11.87
N GLU A 16 -21.82 -20.35 11.42
CA GLU A 16 -21.77 -19.91 10.01
C GLU A 16 -21.57 -21.08 9.05
N ARG A 17 -20.63 -21.98 9.36
CA ARG A 17 -20.39 -23.17 8.52
C ARG A 17 -21.57 -24.12 8.49
N ALA A 18 -22.21 -24.33 9.63
CA ALA A 18 -23.39 -25.21 9.73
C ALA A 18 -24.63 -24.60 9.05
N GLY A 19 -24.69 -23.28 8.89
CA GLY A 19 -25.82 -22.57 8.26
C GLY A 19 -25.73 -22.47 6.73
N GLY A 20 -24.54 -22.65 6.16
CA GLY A 20 -24.33 -22.68 4.72
C GLY A 20 -24.80 -23.98 4.06
N ASP A 21 -25.00 -23.95 2.75
CA ASP A 21 -25.55 -25.09 2.00
C ASP A 21 -24.85 -25.36 0.67
N ILE A 22 -23.59 -24.93 0.55
CA ILE A 22 -22.69 -25.26 -0.57
C ILE A 22 -21.65 -26.30 -0.13
N ASP A 23 -21.10 -27.02 -1.11
CA ASP A 23 -19.97 -27.93 -0.91
C ASP A 23 -18.64 -27.20 -1.10
N ALA A 24 -18.03 -26.78 0.01
CA ALA A 24 -16.74 -26.09 -0.01
C ALA A 24 -15.57 -27.02 -0.43
N ALA A 25 -15.66 -28.32 -0.18
CA ALA A 25 -14.61 -29.28 -0.53
C ALA A 25 -14.57 -29.50 -2.05
N LEU A 26 -15.74 -29.63 -2.68
CA LEU A 26 -15.86 -29.67 -4.14
C LEU A 26 -15.25 -28.43 -4.80
N LEU A 27 -15.51 -27.23 -4.25
CA LEU A 27 -14.93 -26.00 -4.77
C LEU A 27 -13.42 -25.93 -4.56
N ALA A 28 -12.91 -26.38 -3.41
CA ALA A 28 -11.49 -26.47 -3.15
C ALA A 28 -10.78 -27.33 -4.20
N ASP A 29 -11.34 -28.48 -4.50
CA ASP A 29 -10.79 -29.36 -5.52
C ASP A 29 -10.77 -28.66 -6.89
N ILE A 30 -11.84 -27.96 -7.29
CA ILE A 30 -11.87 -27.20 -8.55
C ILE A 30 -10.81 -26.07 -8.57
N LEU A 31 -10.69 -25.31 -7.48
CA LEU A 31 -9.73 -24.21 -7.31
C LEU A 31 -8.27 -24.68 -7.24
N HIS A 32 -8.04 -25.97 -6.96
CA HIS A 32 -6.71 -26.58 -6.89
C HIS A 32 -6.45 -27.64 -7.97
N ASN A 33 -7.19 -27.61 -9.08
CA ASN A 33 -7.02 -28.48 -10.27
C ASN A 33 -7.32 -29.97 -10.01
N GLY A 34 -8.36 -30.24 -9.23
CA GLY A 34 -8.87 -31.55 -8.87
C GLY A 34 -8.42 -32.02 -7.50
N LYS A 35 -9.18 -32.98 -6.95
CA LYS A 35 -8.95 -33.55 -5.61
C LYS A 35 -7.52 -34.05 -5.40
N GLN A 36 -6.99 -34.79 -6.37
CA GLN A 36 -5.63 -35.35 -6.28
C GLN A 36 -4.56 -34.26 -6.14
N ARG A 37 -4.68 -33.16 -6.89
CA ARG A 37 -3.73 -32.05 -6.81
C ARG A 37 -3.89 -31.27 -5.51
N ASN A 38 -5.10 -31.11 -5.01
CA ASN A 38 -5.35 -30.47 -3.72
C ASN A 38 -4.79 -31.30 -2.55
N ASP A 39 -5.03 -32.62 -2.53
CA ASP A 39 -4.46 -33.52 -1.53
C ASP A 39 -2.92 -33.47 -1.58
N ARG A 40 -2.34 -33.49 -2.78
CA ARG A 40 -0.89 -33.38 -2.98
C ARG A 40 -0.33 -32.05 -2.49
N ARG A 41 -1.02 -30.93 -2.72
CA ARG A 41 -0.65 -29.62 -2.17
C ARG A 41 -0.57 -29.66 -0.64
N LYS A 42 -1.56 -30.26 0.03
CA LYS A 42 -1.57 -30.39 1.50
C LYS A 42 -0.38 -31.19 2.03
N GLU A 43 -0.01 -32.27 1.34
CA GLU A 43 1.22 -33.02 1.67
C GLU A 43 2.46 -32.14 1.57
N MET A 44 2.59 -31.34 0.50
CA MET A 44 3.72 -30.44 0.29
C MET A 44 3.79 -29.34 1.35
N VAL A 45 2.64 -28.74 1.71
CA VAL A 45 2.55 -27.74 2.78
C VAL A 45 2.95 -28.35 4.13
N ALA A 46 2.51 -29.57 4.44
CA ALA A 46 2.83 -30.25 5.69
C ALA A 46 4.33 -30.55 5.84
N LEU A 47 5.06 -30.78 4.75
CA LEU A 47 6.53 -30.90 4.78
C LEU A 47 7.17 -29.60 5.29
N VAL A 48 6.68 -28.45 4.83
CA VAL A 48 7.19 -27.14 5.22
C VAL A 48 6.83 -26.80 6.66
N GLU A 49 5.58 -27.04 7.05
CA GLU A 49 5.06 -26.80 8.41
C GLU A 49 5.86 -27.55 9.48
N ARG A 50 6.29 -28.78 9.19
CA ARG A 50 7.05 -29.63 10.13
C ARG A 50 8.55 -29.38 10.11
N HIS A 51 9.06 -28.66 9.10
CA HIS A 51 10.49 -28.46 8.96
C HIS A 51 10.98 -27.34 9.90
N PRO A 52 12.02 -27.55 10.72
CA PRO A 52 12.43 -26.63 11.80
C PRO A 52 12.82 -25.22 11.32
N VAL A 53 13.37 -25.09 10.10
CA VAL A 53 13.73 -23.80 9.49
C VAL A 53 12.64 -23.23 8.57
N LEU A 54 12.08 -24.05 7.67
CA LEU A 54 11.13 -23.57 6.65
C LEU A 54 9.77 -23.18 7.24
N SER A 55 9.43 -23.69 8.43
CA SER A 55 8.20 -23.34 9.16
C SER A 55 8.23 -21.95 9.81
N ASP A 56 9.38 -21.27 9.86
CA ASP A 56 9.51 -19.97 10.50
C ASP A 56 8.55 -18.92 9.88
N ARG A 57 7.87 -18.16 10.75
CA ARG A 57 6.89 -17.10 10.45
C ARG A 57 7.16 -15.80 11.21
N ASN A 58 8.43 -15.55 11.51
CA ASN A 58 8.86 -14.45 12.39
C ASN A 58 9.54 -13.31 11.61
N MET A 59 9.32 -13.21 10.30
CA MET A 59 9.98 -12.21 9.46
C MET A 59 9.67 -10.76 9.84
N GLN A 60 8.53 -10.48 10.49
CA GLN A 60 8.16 -9.14 10.96
C GLN A 60 9.03 -8.62 12.12
N PHE A 61 9.77 -9.50 12.80
CA PHE A 61 10.68 -9.12 13.90
C PHE A 61 12.12 -8.89 13.43
N ARG A 62 12.40 -9.13 12.15
CA ARG A 62 13.75 -9.05 11.58
C ARG A 62 13.98 -7.72 10.89
N ASN A 63 15.20 -7.20 11.01
CA ASN A 63 15.68 -6.10 10.18
C ASN A 63 16.04 -6.60 8.76
N HIS A 64 16.43 -5.70 7.85
CA HIS A 64 16.70 -6.05 6.45
C HIS A 64 17.80 -7.11 6.29
N THR A 65 18.93 -6.92 6.98
CA THR A 65 20.06 -7.87 6.95
C THR A 65 19.69 -9.23 7.52
N GLU A 66 18.99 -9.27 8.66
CA GLU A 66 18.50 -10.51 9.26
C GLU A 66 17.49 -11.23 8.36
N ARG A 67 16.62 -10.48 7.68
CA ARG A 67 15.60 -11.02 6.77
C ARG A 67 16.24 -11.62 5.51
N TYR A 68 17.26 -10.97 4.95
CA TYR A 68 18.08 -11.53 3.87
C TYR A 68 18.77 -12.84 4.29
N ASN A 69 19.48 -12.84 5.43
CA ASN A 69 20.22 -14.02 5.91
C ASN A 69 19.28 -15.20 6.19
N MET A 70 18.12 -14.94 6.81
CA MET A 70 17.10 -15.96 7.03
C MET A 70 16.50 -16.46 5.69
N GLY A 71 16.32 -15.55 4.72
CA GLY A 71 15.87 -15.91 3.38
C GLY A 71 16.84 -16.86 2.67
N LEU A 72 18.14 -16.62 2.79
CA LEU A 72 19.18 -17.50 2.25
C LEU A 72 19.21 -18.85 2.95
N LYS A 73 19.11 -18.85 4.29
CA LYS A 73 18.99 -20.07 5.10
C LYS A 73 17.77 -20.91 4.68
N LYS A 74 16.61 -20.29 4.50
CA LYS A 74 15.41 -20.97 3.98
C LYS A 74 15.63 -21.50 2.56
N ALA A 75 16.29 -20.75 1.68
CA ALA A 75 16.58 -21.20 0.33
C ALA A 75 17.47 -22.46 0.33
N TYR A 76 18.48 -22.51 1.21
CA TYR A 76 19.30 -23.69 1.42
C TYR A 76 18.48 -24.91 1.84
N HIS A 77 17.70 -24.78 2.92
CA HIS A 77 16.87 -25.88 3.42
C HIS A 77 15.77 -26.30 2.42
N TYR A 78 15.25 -25.37 1.61
CA TYR A 78 14.34 -25.69 0.53
C TYR A 78 15.00 -26.61 -0.50
N VAL A 79 16.21 -26.26 -0.97
CA VAL A 79 16.95 -27.08 -1.95
C VAL A 79 17.31 -28.46 -1.36
N GLN A 80 17.74 -28.51 -0.10
CA GLN A 80 18.02 -29.78 0.58
C GLN A 80 16.76 -30.65 0.68
N LEU A 81 15.63 -30.08 1.09
CA LEU A 81 14.36 -30.79 1.16
C LEU A 81 13.96 -31.40 -0.19
N LEU A 82 14.12 -30.65 -1.29
CA LEU A 82 13.84 -31.15 -2.63
C LEU A 82 14.73 -32.34 -3.00
N ARG A 83 16.03 -32.27 -2.68
CA ARG A 83 17.01 -33.34 -2.96
C ARG A 83 16.72 -34.58 -2.11
N GLU A 84 16.58 -34.42 -0.80
CA GLU A 84 16.32 -35.50 0.17
C GLU A 84 15.04 -36.26 -0.15
N LYS A 85 13.99 -35.55 -0.57
CA LYS A 85 12.68 -36.14 -0.91
C LYS A 85 12.52 -36.46 -2.40
N GLN A 86 13.55 -36.22 -3.21
CA GLN A 86 13.55 -36.43 -4.66
C GLN A 86 12.36 -35.76 -5.37
N ILE A 87 12.03 -34.53 -4.97
CA ILE A 87 10.88 -33.80 -5.51
C ILE A 87 11.29 -33.08 -6.80
N THR A 88 10.97 -33.71 -7.93
CA THR A 88 11.29 -33.20 -9.27
C THR A 88 10.11 -32.53 -9.97
N ASP A 89 8.88 -32.75 -9.50
CA ASP A 89 7.69 -32.15 -10.10
C ASP A 89 7.67 -30.63 -9.89
N LYS A 90 7.51 -29.86 -10.98
CA LYS A 90 7.57 -28.39 -10.95
C LYS A 90 6.43 -27.78 -10.11
N GLN A 91 5.26 -28.41 -10.11
CA GLN A 91 4.11 -27.90 -9.34
C GLN A 91 4.32 -28.19 -7.85
N ASP A 92 4.76 -29.38 -7.47
CA ASP A 92 5.09 -29.72 -6.07
C ASP A 92 6.18 -28.80 -5.51
N GLN A 93 7.25 -28.57 -6.28
CA GLN A 93 8.29 -27.59 -5.93
C GLN A 93 7.71 -26.19 -5.71
N GLN A 94 6.72 -25.81 -6.53
CA GLN A 94 6.05 -24.53 -6.41
C GLN A 94 5.20 -24.47 -5.14
N GLU A 95 4.40 -25.49 -4.82
CA GLU A 95 3.59 -25.52 -3.59
C GLU A 95 4.44 -25.42 -2.33
N ILE A 96 5.56 -26.16 -2.26
CA ILE A 96 6.53 -26.05 -1.16
C ILE A 96 7.05 -24.62 -1.06
N TYR A 97 7.45 -24.02 -2.18
CA TYR A 97 8.00 -22.67 -2.18
C TYR A 97 6.98 -21.62 -1.70
N LEU A 98 5.69 -21.83 -1.96
CA LEU A 98 4.64 -20.94 -1.47
C LEU A 98 4.33 -21.07 0.00
N ALA A 99 4.47 -22.28 0.52
CA ALA A 99 4.38 -22.53 1.94
C ALA A 99 5.53 -21.89 2.75
N LEU A 100 6.52 -21.23 2.13
CA LEU A 100 7.62 -20.55 2.85
C LEU A 100 7.22 -19.20 3.48
N GLY A 101 6.10 -18.62 3.05
CA GLY A 101 5.48 -17.40 3.62
C GLY A 101 5.94 -16.06 3.03
N GLU A 102 7.05 -16.04 2.28
CA GLU A 102 7.54 -14.88 1.53
C GLU A 102 8.48 -15.30 0.39
N PRO A 103 8.65 -14.49 -0.67
CA PRO A 103 9.66 -14.72 -1.71
C PRO A 103 11.08 -14.70 -1.13
N LEU A 104 11.93 -15.62 -1.57
CA LEU A 104 13.33 -15.74 -1.13
C LEU A 104 14.31 -15.25 -2.20
N THR A 105 15.59 -15.18 -1.84
CA THR A 105 16.70 -14.73 -2.71
C THR A 105 16.80 -15.48 -4.04
N ILE A 106 16.30 -16.73 -4.10
CA ILE A 106 16.30 -17.59 -5.29
C ILE A 106 15.03 -17.49 -6.15
N ASP A 107 14.08 -16.59 -5.82
CA ASP A 107 12.81 -16.50 -6.53
C ASP A 107 13.01 -16.28 -8.04
N VAL A 108 13.77 -15.24 -8.39
CA VAL A 108 14.05 -14.85 -9.78
C VAL A 108 14.86 -15.92 -10.51
N HIS A 109 15.70 -16.67 -9.80
CA HIS A 109 16.40 -17.80 -10.40
C HIS A 109 15.41 -18.87 -10.91
N ARG A 110 14.40 -19.20 -10.10
CA ARG A 110 13.36 -20.18 -10.44
C ARG A 110 12.34 -19.63 -11.45
N SER A 111 11.91 -18.38 -11.26
CA SER A 111 10.76 -17.79 -11.97
C SER A 111 11.12 -17.07 -13.28
N MET A 112 12.38 -16.64 -13.45
CA MET A 112 12.83 -15.90 -14.63
C MET A 112 14.07 -16.53 -15.28
N PHE A 113 15.16 -16.73 -14.53
CA PHE A 113 16.44 -17.18 -15.09
C PHE A 113 16.34 -18.55 -15.77
N ILE A 114 15.83 -19.58 -15.07
CA ILE A 114 15.62 -20.91 -15.65
C ILE A 114 14.66 -20.86 -16.85
N PRO A 115 13.47 -20.24 -16.77
CA PRO A 115 12.57 -20.11 -17.92
C PRO A 115 13.17 -19.36 -19.11
N THR A 116 14.04 -18.37 -18.91
CA THR A 116 14.73 -17.71 -20.02
C THR A 116 15.72 -18.66 -20.70
N LEU A 117 16.47 -19.47 -19.94
CA LEU A 117 17.32 -20.51 -20.52
C LEU A 117 16.48 -21.56 -21.29
N GLU A 118 15.35 -22.01 -20.73
CA GLU A 118 14.45 -22.97 -21.40
C GLU A 118 13.89 -22.43 -22.73
N ASN A 119 13.59 -21.13 -22.78
CA ASN A 119 12.87 -20.52 -23.90
C ASN A 119 13.79 -19.86 -24.93
N GLN A 120 14.93 -19.27 -24.54
CA GLN A 120 15.75 -18.41 -25.40
C GLN A 120 17.13 -18.98 -25.71
N ALA A 121 17.63 -19.92 -24.91
CA ALA A 121 18.86 -20.62 -25.21
C ALA A 121 18.62 -21.69 -26.30
N ASP A 122 19.58 -21.86 -27.20
CA ASP A 122 19.56 -22.96 -28.16
C ASP A 122 19.89 -24.31 -27.49
N ASP A 123 19.83 -25.41 -28.25
CA ASP A 123 19.96 -26.77 -27.70
C ASP A 123 21.37 -27.07 -27.14
N GLU A 124 22.41 -26.40 -27.63
CA GLU A 124 23.78 -26.53 -27.08
C GLU A 124 23.90 -25.76 -25.78
N GLN A 125 23.42 -24.51 -25.77
CA GLN A 125 23.38 -23.67 -24.58
C GLN A 125 22.53 -24.31 -23.47
N GLN A 126 21.39 -24.90 -23.79
CA GLN A 126 20.55 -25.61 -22.84
C GLN A 126 21.28 -26.79 -22.21
N ARG A 127 21.95 -27.63 -23.03
CA ARG A 127 22.75 -28.76 -22.53
C ARG A 127 23.86 -28.33 -21.58
N LYS A 128 24.47 -27.16 -21.81
CA LYS A 128 25.52 -26.59 -20.97
C LYS A 128 24.98 -26.00 -19.66
N TRP A 129 23.98 -25.12 -19.73
CA TRP A 129 23.60 -24.25 -18.61
C TRP A 129 22.41 -24.73 -17.78
N LEU A 130 21.42 -25.41 -18.38
CA LEU A 130 20.23 -25.85 -17.63
C LEU A 130 20.55 -26.87 -16.53
N PRO A 131 21.44 -27.87 -16.72
CA PRO A 131 21.79 -28.80 -15.65
C PRO A 131 22.42 -28.07 -14.45
N LEU A 132 23.27 -27.07 -14.70
CA LEU A 132 23.88 -26.28 -13.64
C LEU A 132 22.85 -25.44 -12.88
N ALA A 133 21.96 -24.77 -13.61
CA ALA A 133 20.91 -23.93 -13.02
C ALA A 133 19.92 -24.78 -12.20
N ARG A 134 19.36 -25.85 -12.78
CA ARG A 134 18.37 -26.70 -12.10
C ARG A 134 18.90 -27.40 -10.86
N ASN A 135 20.20 -27.68 -10.81
CA ASN A 135 20.86 -28.28 -9.65
C ASN A 135 21.44 -27.24 -8.67
N PHE A 136 21.16 -25.95 -8.85
CA PHE A 136 21.66 -24.86 -8.00
C PHE A 136 23.20 -24.82 -7.90
N LYS A 137 23.89 -25.23 -8.98
CA LYS A 137 25.34 -25.06 -9.17
C LYS A 137 25.70 -23.64 -9.55
N ILE A 138 24.76 -22.95 -10.19
CA ILE A 138 24.81 -21.53 -10.47
C ILE A 138 23.50 -20.89 -10.02
N PHE A 139 23.60 -19.71 -9.43
CA PHE A 139 22.46 -18.86 -9.07
C PHE A 139 22.37 -17.72 -10.06
N GLY A 140 21.16 -17.42 -10.51
CA GLY A 140 20.91 -16.59 -11.69
C GLY A 140 19.95 -15.44 -11.43
N ALA A 141 20.32 -14.23 -11.84
CA ALA A 141 19.44 -13.06 -11.85
C ALA A 141 18.96 -12.71 -13.27
N TYR A 142 17.88 -11.92 -13.38
CA TYR A 142 17.35 -11.40 -14.64
C TYR A 142 17.61 -9.89 -14.75
N ALA A 143 18.72 -9.51 -15.38
CA ALA A 143 19.26 -8.15 -15.38
C ALA A 143 18.83 -7.35 -16.63
N GLN A 144 17.56 -6.95 -16.66
CA GLN A 144 16.98 -6.15 -17.74
C GLN A 144 16.93 -4.65 -17.40
N THR A 145 16.23 -4.31 -16.32
CA THR A 145 15.99 -2.93 -15.86
C THR A 145 17.27 -2.22 -15.48
N GLU A 146 17.34 -0.93 -15.82
CA GLU A 146 18.41 0.00 -15.49
C GLU A 146 17.89 1.14 -14.60
N LEU A 147 18.81 1.87 -13.97
CA LEU A 147 18.49 3.01 -13.12
C LEU A 147 17.66 4.08 -13.87
N GLY A 148 18.01 4.35 -15.13
CA GLY A 148 17.25 5.24 -16.02
C GLY A 148 16.03 4.58 -16.67
N HIS A 149 16.15 3.32 -17.08
CA HIS A 149 15.20 2.66 -17.99
C HIS A 149 14.55 1.39 -17.41
N GLY A 150 13.22 1.40 -17.26
CA GLY A 150 12.42 0.24 -16.88
C GLY A 150 11.35 -0.11 -17.92
N SER A 151 10.27 0.67 -17.97
CA SER A 151 9.16 0.45 -18.91
C SER A 151 9.59 0.57 -20.38
N ASN A 152 10.53 1.47 -20.70
CA ASN A 152 11.11 1.59 -22.04
C ASN A 152 12.34 0.69 -22.20
N VAL A 153 12.13 -0.62 -22.28
CA VAL A 153 13.22 -1.61 -22.46
C VAL A 153 14.03 -1.35 -23.74
N GLN A 154 13.39 -0.80 -24.78
CA GLN A 154 14.08 -0.45 -26.02
C GLN A 154 15.03 0.74 -25.87
N GLY A 155 14.97 1.47 -24.75
CA GLY A 155 15.82 2.62 -24.44
C GLY A 155 17.01 2.32 -23.56
N ILE A 156 17.23 1.06 -23.13
CA ILE A 156 18.37 0.72 -22.27
C ILE A 156 19.71 1.12 -22.88
N GLU A 157 20.66 1.44 -22.02
CA GLU A 157 21.96 2.04 -22.33
C GLU A 157 23.11 1.03 -22.30
N THR A 158 23.00 -0.07 -21.53
CA THR A 158 24.04 -1.12 -21.49
C THR A 158 24.30 -1.65 -22.90
N THR A 159 25.57 -1.78 -23.28
CA THR A 159 25.99 -2.22 -24.62
C THR A 159 26.64 -3.61 -24.57
N ALA A 160 26.54 -4.32 -25.69
CA ALA A 160 27.24 -5.56 -25.98
C ALA A 160 27.86 -5.46 -27.37
N THR A 161 29.15 -5.16 -27.45
CA THR A 161 29.87 -4.98 -28.72
C THR A 161 30.55 -6.27 -29.13
N TYR A 162 30.23 -6.80 -30.31
CA TYR A 162 30.84 -8.03 -30.81
C TYR A 162 32.25 -7.79 -31.35
N ASP A 163 33.22 -8.52 -30.82
CA ASP A 163 34.62 -8.56 -31.25
C ASP A 163 34.86 -9.81 -32.09
N LYS A 164 35.00 -9.63 -33.40
CA LYS A 164 35.19 -10.73 -34.36
C LYS A 164 36.51 -11.46 -34.17
N GLN A 165 37.54 -10.79 -33.66
CA GLN A 165 38.89 -11.37 -33.55
C GLN A 165 38.93 -12.41 -32.44
N THR A 166 38.27 -12.12 -31.32
CA THR A 166 38.22 -13.02 -30.16
C THR A 166 36.94 -13.85 -30.10
N GLN A 167 35.94 -13.57 -30.95
CA GLN A 167 34.60 -14.14 -30.88
C GLN A 167 33.97 -13.96 -29.49
N GLU A 168 34.05 -12.72 -28.99
CA GLU A 168 33.52 -12.33 -27.69
C GLU A 168 32.56 -11.15 -27.83
N PHE A 169 31.71 -10.95 -26.82
CA PHE A 169 31.02 -9.69 -26.61
C PHE A 169 31.68 -8.91 -25.49
N VAL A 170 31.87 -7.61 -25.68
CA VAL A 170 32.29 -6.66 -24.66
C VAL A 170 31.04 -6.00 -24.08
N ILE A 171 30.70 -6.37 -22.84
CA ILE A 171 29.56 -5.83 -22.08
C ILE A 171 30.01 -4.58 -21.31
N HIS A 172 29.31 -3.47 -21.49
CA HIS A 172 29.67 -2.22 -20.83
C HIS A 172 28.44 -1.39 -20.40
N SER A 173 28.53 -0.79 -19.22
CA SER A 173 27.62 0.22 -18.67
C SER A 173 28.22 1.62 -18.91
N PRO A 174 27.86 2.32 -20.00
CA PRO A 174 28.53 3.55 -20.41
C PRO A 174 28.28 4.76 -19.49
N THR A 175 27.20 4.74 -18.69
CA THR A 175 26.75 5.88 -17.87
C THR A 175 26.30 5.43 -16.49
N LEU A 176 26.15 6.37 -15.55
CA LEU A 176 25.55 6.09 -14.23
C LEU A 176 24.14 5.47 -14.36
N THR A 177 23.34 5.97 -15.31
CA THR A 177 21.94 5.55 -15.50
C THR A 177 21.80 4.21 -16.22
N SER A 178 22.86 3.75 -16.88
CA SER A 178 22.95 2.42 -17.51
C SER A 178 23.16 1.27 -16.53
N ARG A 179 23.47 1.57 -15.26
CA ARG A 179 23.60 0.55 -14.20
C ARG A 179 22.31 -0.27 -14.12
N LYS A 180 22.43 -1.59 -14.13
CA LYS A 180 21.30 -2.48 -13.84
C LYS A 180 20.78 -2.17 -12.45
N TRP A 181 19.46 -2.17 -12.28
CA TRP A 181 18.79 -1.77 -11.03
C TRP A 181 17.45 -2.49 -10.89
N TRP A 182 17.18 -3.07 -9.72
CA TRP A 182 16.03 -3.94 -9.38
C TRP A 182 16.13 -5.47 -9.58
N PRO A 183 17.05 -6.07 -10.35
CA PRO A 183 17.05 -7.53 -10.49
C PRO A 183 17.13 -8.25 -9.13
N GLY A 184 16.13 -9.08 -8.83
CA GLY A 184 16.11 -9.88 -7.60
C GLY A 184 17.20 -10.94 -7.61
N GLY A 185 17.84 -11.15 -6.46
CA GLY A 185 18.98 -12.06 -6.31
C GLY A 185 20.31 -11.47 -6.78
N LEU A 186 20.34 -10.30 -7.42
CA LEU A 186 21.56 -9.73 -8.00
C LEU A 186 22.52 -9.16 -6.93
N GLY A 187 21.97 -8.61 -5.85
CA GLY A 187 22.75 -7.80 -4.91
C GLY A 187 23.85 -8.58 -4.21
N LYS A 188 23.55 -9.82 -3.79
CA LYS A 188 24.43 -10.67 -2.97
C LYS A 188 24.37 -12.16 -3.31
N THR A 189 23.34 -12.66 -3.98
CA THR A 189 23.09 -14.10 -4.13
C THR A 189 23.56 -14.67 -5.47
N ALA A 190 23.30 -13.98 -6.58
CA ALA A 190 23.50 -14.51 -7.92
C ALA A 190 24.98 -14.59 -8.30
N THR A 191 25.35 -15.71 -8.90
CA THR A 191 26.67 -15.95 -9.51
C THR A 191 26.72 -15.56 -10.98
N HIS A 192 25.56 -15.60 -11.65
CA HIS A 192 25.35 -15.31 -13.06
C HIS A 192 24.13 -14.40 -13.23
N ALA A 193 24.06 -13.67 -14.33
CA ALA A 193 22.91 -12.87 -14.69
C ALA A 193 22.62 -12.97 -16.18
N ILE A 194 21.34 -12.95 -16.56
CA ILE A 194 20.93 -12.71 -17.94
C ILE A 194 20.81 -11.20 -18.13
N VAL A 195 21.85 -10.60 -18.71
CA VAL A 195 21.99 -9.17 -18.96
C VAL A 195 21.34 -8.84 -20.30
N HIS A 196 20.39 -7.91 -20.30
CA HIS A 196 19.87 -7.34 -21.53
C HIS A 196 20.70 -6.12 -21.92
N ALA A 197 21.19 -6.09 -23.16
CA ALA A 197 22.06 -5.03 -23.66
C ALA A 197 21.78 -4.76 -25.14
N ARG A 198 22.13 -3.56 -25.61
CA ARG A 198 22.10 -3.20 -27.02
C ARG A 198 23.25 -3.89 -27.75
N LEU A 199 22.93 -4.73 -28.73
CA LEU A 199 23.93 -5.44 -29.52
C LEU A 199 24.54 -4.51 -30.57
N PHE A 200 25.85 -4.34 -30.55
CA PHE A 200 26.62 -3.61 -31.57
C PHE A 200 27.51 -4.57 -32.37
N ILE A 201 27.44 -4.49 -33.70
CA ILE A 201 28.32 -5.22 -34.63
C ILE A 201 28.84 -4.23 -35.66
N ASP A 202 30.16 -4.10 -35.78
CA ASP A 202 30.81 -3.12 -36.68
C ASP A 202 30.25 -1.69 -36.51
N GLY A 203 29.97 -1.29 -35.25
CA GLY A 203 29.40 0.02 -34.92
C GLY A 203 27.90 0.19 -35.19
N LYS A 204 27.22 -0.83 -35.73
CA LYS A 204 25.77 -0.82 -35.99
C LYS A 204 25.00 -1.40 -34.82
N ASP A 205 23.93 -0.71 -34.43
CA ASP A 205 22.99 -1.15 -33.38
C ASP A 205 21.95 -2.13 -33.95
N HIS A 206 21.87 -3.32 -33.36
CA HIS A 206 20.96 -4.41 -33.70
C HIS A 206 19.84 -4.62 -32.68
N GLY A 207 19.64 -3.66 -31.79
CA GLY A 207 18.61 -3.68 -30.76
C GLY A 207 18.99 -4.51 -29.53
N VAL A 208 18.01 -4.68 -28.65
CA VAL A 208 18.21 -5.35 -27.36
C VAL A 208 18.27 -6.86 -27.52
N GLN A 209 19.32 -7.47 -26.99
CA GLN A 209 19.53 -8.92 -26.93
C GLN A 209 19.85 -9.34 -25.49
N ALA A 210 19.73 -10.64 -25.19
CA ALA A 210 19.99 -11.22 -23.88
C ALA A 210 21.32 -11.99 -23.87
N PHE A 211 22.13 -11.76 -22.84
CA PHE A 211 23.48 -12.32 -22.68
C PHE A 211 23.63 -12.93 -21.28
N LEU A 212 24.07 -14.17 -21.19
CA LEU A 212 24.47 -14.77 -19.92
C LEU A 212 25.84 -14.19 -19.53
N VAL A 213 25.96 -13.65 -18.32
CA VAL A 213 27.20 -13.08 -17.81
C VAL A 213 27.48 -13.67 -16.44
N GLN A 214 28.67 -14.22 -16.22
CA GLN A 214 29.12 -14.58 -14.89
C GLN A 214 29.52 -13.31 -14.14
N ILE A 215 28.94 -13.10 -12.96
CA ILE A 215 29.13 -11.87 -12.17
C ILE A 215 29.98 -12.07 -10.92
N ARG A 216 30.09 -13.30 -10.42
CA ARG A 216 30.90 -13.65 -9.24
C ARG A 216 31.74 -14.90 -9.48
N SER A 217 32.87 -14.99 -8.79
CA SER A 217 33.63 -16.23 -8.69
C SER A 217 32.79 -17.33 -8.05
N LEU A 218 32.84 -18.55 -8.60
CA LEU A 218 32.17 -19.71 -7.98
C LEU A 218 32.91 -20.23 -6.75
N GLU A 219 34.18 -19.83 -6.54
CA GLU A 219 35.02 -20.27 -5.42
C GLU A 219 34.99 -19.29 -4.24
N THR A 220 35.01 -17.99 -4.53
CA THR A 220 35.15 -16.94 -3.49
C THR A 220 33.93 -16.04 -3.38
N HIS A 221 33.00 -16.13 -4.34
CA HIS A 221 31.82 -15.27 -4.47
C HIS A 221 32.09 -13.77 -4.60
N LEU A 222 33.36 -13.38 -4.71
CA LEU A 222 33.76 -12.02 -5.03
C LEU A 222 33.30 -11.65 -6.44
N PRO A 223 32.89 -10.38 -6.68
CA PRO A 223 32.62 -9.90 -8.03
C PRO A 223 33.82 -10.13 -8.95
N LEU A 224 33.57 -10.53 -10.19
CA LEU A 224 34.64 -10.68 -11.18
C LEU A 224 35.19 -9.31 -11.60
N ARG A 225 36.38 -9.30 -12.21
CA ARG A 225 37.04 -8.08 -12.68
C ARG A 225 36.12 -7.29 -13.64
N GLY A 226 36.02 -5.98 -13.42
CA GLY A 226 35.17 -5.09 -14.21
C GLY A 226 33.69 -5.12 -13.81
N ILE A 227 33.33 -5.78 -12.70
CA ILE A 227 31.95 -5.86 -12.21
C ILE A 227 31.85 -5.18 -10.85
N GLU A 228 30.93 -4.23 -10.76
CA GLU A 228 30.50 -3.60 -9.51
C GLU A 228 29.06 -4.05 -9.23
N VAL A 229 28.78 -4.54 -8.03
CA VAL A 229 27.46 -5.10 -7.69
C VAL A 229 27.16 -4.92 -6.19
N GLY A 230 25.90 -4.65 -5.86
CA GLY A 230 25.45 -4.49 -4.47
C GLY A 230 23.92 -4.47 -4.35
N ASP A 231 23.40 -4.49 -3.12
CA ASP A 231 21.96 -4.40 -2.81
C ASP A 231 21.47 -2.94 -2.92
N ILE A 232 20.21 -2.73 -3.31
CA ILE A 232 19.61 -1.39 -3.45
C ILE A 232 18.89 -0.89 -2.18
N GLY A 233 18.82 -1.74 -1.15
CA GLY A 233 18.22 -1.47 0.14
C GLY A 233 16.78 -1.97 0.34
N PRO A 234 16.17 -1.59 1.49
CA PRO A 234 14.81 -1.96 1.86
C PRO A 234 13.76 -1.48 0.86
N LYS A 235 12.70 -2.27 0.74
CA LYS A 235 11.59 -2.07 -0.18
C LYS A 235 10.27 -2.22 0.57
N VAL A 236 9.16 -1.81 -0.05
CA VAL A 236 7.81 -2.03 0.51
C VAL A 236 7.60 -3.51 0.90
N GLY A 237 7.94 -4.43 -0.01
CA GLY A 237 7.96 -5.88 0.20
C GLY A 237 9.20 -6.52 -0.43
N PHE A 238 9.31 -7.85 -0.41
CA PHE A 238 10.49 -8.59 -0.90
C PHE A 238 11.77 -8.33 -0.11
N ASN A 239 11.67 -8.07 1.21
CA ASN A 239 12.86 -7.74 2.01
C ASN A 239 13.76 -8.95 2.32
N ALA A 240 13.32 -10.18 2.03
CA ALA A 240 14.21 -11.35 1.99
C ALA A 240 14.95 -11.48 0.64
N VAL A 241 14.59 -10.69 -0.38
CA VAL A 241 15.21 -10.69 -1.71
C VAL A 241 16.20 -9.54 -1.81
N ASP A 242 17.42 -9.87 -2.19
CA ASP A 242 18.52 -8.93 -2.46
C ASP A 242 18.43 -8.35 -3.87
N ASN A 243 17.44 -7.48 -4.10
CA ASN A 243 17.36 -6.71 -5.35
C ASN A 243 18.61 -5.84 -5.49
N GLY A 244 19.35 -6.03 -6.58
CA GLY A 244 20.68 -5.44 -6.72
C GLY A 244 20.79 -4.33 -7.76
N TYR A 245 21.90 -3.61 -7.68
CA TYR A 245 22.48 -2.86 -8.78
C TYR A 245 23.69 -3.61 -9.36
N CYS A 246 24.00 -3.40 -10.65
CA CYS A 246 25.21 -3.93 -11.26
C CYS A 246 25.71 -3.02 -12.39
N SER A 247 27.03 -2.78 -12.45
CA SER A 247 27.69 -2.05 -13.53
C SER A 247 28.79 -2.91 -14.16
N PHE A 248 29.03 -2.71 -15.46
CA PHE A 248 30.00 -3.48 -16.24
C PHE A 248 31.04 -2.54 -16.85
N ASP A 249 32.33 -2.77 -16.57
CA ASP A 249 33.46 -2.10 -17.20
C ASP A 249 34.14 -3.05 -18.18
N HIS A 250 33.75 -2.95 -19.45
CA HIS A 250 34.31 -3.69 -20.58
C HIS A 250 34.49 -5.20 -20.32
N VAL A 251 33.48 -5.84 -19.72
CA VAL A 251 33.48 -7.26 -19.36
C VAL A 251 33.37 -8.12 -20.63
N ARG A 252 34.32 -9.04 -20.85
CA ARG A 252 34.34 -9.92 -22.01
C ARG A 252 33.63 -11.24 -21.72
N ILE A 253 32.73 -11.63 -22.62
CA ILE A 253 32.05 -12.94 -22.58
C ILE A 253 32.14 -13.64 -23.94
N PRO A 254 32.29 -14.97 -23.98
CA PRO A 254 32.25 -15.75 -25.22
C PRO A 254 30.97 -15.56 -26.05
N ARG A 255 31.07 -15.70 -27.38
CA ARG A 255 29.94 -15.60 -28.32
C ARG A 255 28.77 -16.52 -27.94
N ASP A 256 29.04 -17.74 -27.47
CA ASP A 256 28.01 -18.72 -27.09
C ASP A 256 27.23 -18.34 -25.82
N GLN A 257 27.49 -17.17 -25.21
CA GLN A 257 26.73 -16.66 -24.08
C GLN A 257 25.60 -15.68 -24.47
N MET A 258 25.48 -15.28 -25.74
CA MET A 258 24.26 -14.61 -26.23
C MET A 258 23.13 -15.64 -26.41
N MET A 259 21.90 -15.39 -25.96
CA MET A 259 20.78 -16.34 -26.15
C MET A 259 20.41 -16.49 -27.64
N MET A 260 20.75 -17.63 -28.26
CA MET A 260 20.78 -17.76 -29.73
C MET A 260 19.61 -18.54 -30.38
N ARG A 261 18.53 -18.84 -29.65
CA ARG A 261 17.41 -19.63 -30.22
C ARG A 261 16.71 -18.92 -31.38
N TYR A 262 16.45 -17.62 -31.23
CA TYR A 262 15.64 -16.85 -32.19
C TYR A 262 16.44 -15.81 -32.98
N ALA A 263 17.49 -15.22 -32.38
CA ALA A 263 18.42 -14.31 -33.04
C ALA A 263 19.84 -14.87 -32.89
N LYS A 264 20.69 -14.76 -33.92
CA LYS A 264 22.05 -15.34 -33.87
C LYS A 264 23.10 -14.35 -34.32
N VAL A 265 24.29 -14.44 -33.75
CA VAL A 265 25.51 -13.84 -34.29
C VAL A 265 26.44 -14.98 -34.69
N LEU A 266 26.69 -15.11 -35.98
CA LEU A 266 27.64 -16.10 -36.51
C LEU A 266 29.09 -15.65 -36.21
N PRO A 267 30.09 -16.57 -36.24
CA PRO A 267 31.48 -16.25 -35.93
C PRO A 267 32.05 -15.04 -36.70
N ASP A 268 31.66 -14.88 -37.96
CA ASP A 268 32.05 -13.78 -38.86
C ASP A 268 31.37 -12.43 -38.53
N GLY A 269 30.43 -12.41 -37.58
CA GLY A 269 29.60 -11.26 -37.21
C GLY A 269 28.29 -11.14 -37.97
N THR A 270 27.91 -12.12 -38.81
CA THR A 270 26.61 -12.10 -39.49
C THR A 270 25.47 -12.22 -38.48
N PHE A 271 24.58 -11.22 -38.43
CA PHE A 271 23.39 -11.21 -37.57
C PHE A 271 22.17 -11.83 -38.25
N VAL A 272 21.71 -12.97 -37.73
CA VAL A 272 20.46 -13.62 -38.16
C VAL A 272 19.31 -13.10 -37.30
N LYS A 273 18.39 -12.37 -37.94
CA LYS A 273 17.24 -11.75 -37.29
C LYS A 273 16.17 -12.79 -36.89
N PRO A 274 15.44 -12.57 -35.78
CA PRO A 274 14.29 -13.39 -35.44
C PRO A 274 13.12 -13.15 -36.40
N LYS A 275 12.23 -14.15 -36.52
CA LYS A 275 10.97 -14.02 -37.29
C LYS A 275 10.06 -12.92 -36.76
N SER A 276 10.19 -12.57 -35.47
CA SER A 276 9.53 -11.44 -34.84
C SER A 276 10.38 -10.92 -33.69
N ASP A 277 10.56 -9.60 -33.62
CA ASP A 277 11.26 -8.94 -32.51
C ASP A 277 10.55 -9.14 -31.15
N LYS A 278 9.28 -9.58 -31.15
CA LYS A 278 8.52 -9.86 -29.94
C LYS A 278 8.88 -11.18 -29.26
N LEU A 279 9.65 -12.05 -29.91
CA LEU A 279 10.06 -13.34 -29.35
C LEU A 279 10.93 -13.20 -28.10
N VAL A 280 11.67 -12.10 -27.96
CA VAL A 280 12.46 -11.80 -26.76
C VAL A 280 11.58 -11.64 -25.50
N TYR A 281 10.28 -11.38 -25.68
CA TYR A 281 9.32 -11.17 -24.60
C TYR A 281 8.54 -12.43 -24.19
N LEU A 282 8.81 -13.58 -24.81
CA LEU A 282 8.04 -14.81 -24.58
C LEU A 282 8.01 -15.20 -23.09
N THR A 283 9.16 -15.09 -22.41
CA THR A 283 9.27 -15.36 -20.96
C THR A 283 8.41 -14.40 -20.13
N MET A 284 8.38 -13.11 -20.45
CA MET A 284 7.56 -12.13 -19.70
C MET A 284 6.06 -12.40 -19.85
N VAL A 285 5.62 -12.83 -21.04
CA VAL A 285 4.20 -13.17 -21.27
C VAL A 285 3.79 -14.41 -20.47
N GLN A 286 4.67 -15.42 -20.39
CA GLN A 286 4.48 -16.59 -19.52
C GLN A 286 4.34 -16.15 -18.05
N VAL A 287 5.30 -15.36 -17.56
CA VAL A 287 5.32 -14.87 -16.17
C VAL A 287 4.05 -14.11 -15.83
N ARG A 288 3.59 -13.23 -16.73
CA ARG A 288 2.33 -12.49 -16.56
C ARG A 288 1.12 -13.42 -16.40
N ALA A 289 1.01 -14.46 -17.22
CA ALA A 289 -0.14 -15.38 -17.16
C ALA A 289 -0.23 -16.07 -15.79
N TYR A 290 0.87 -16.62 -15.28
CA TYR A 290 0.91 -17.25 -13.96
C TYR A 290 0.73 -16.24 -12.83
N LEU A 291 1.29 -15.04 -12.96
CA LEU A 291 1.13 -13.97 -11.97
C LEU A 291 -0.35 -13.64 -11.69
N LEU A 292 -1.22 -13.68 -12.70
CA LEU A 292 -2.67 -13.43 -12.50
C LEU A 292 -3.29 -14.45 -11.55
N VAL A 293 -2.93 -15.73 -11.68
CA VAL A 293 -3.39 -16.78 -10.77
C VAL A 293 -2.85 -16.53 -9.37
N ARG A 294 -1.58 -16.11 -9.25
CA ARG A 294 -0.98 -15.82 -7.93
C ARG A 294 -1.66 -14.67 -7.21
N MET A 295 -2.00 -13.61 -7.94
CA MET A 295 -2.77 -12.49 -7.40
C MET A 295 -4.16 -12.92 -6.94
N SER A 296 -4.83 -13.83 -7.66
CA SER A 296 -6.12 -14.38 -7.22
C SER A 296 -6.02 -15.15 -5.89
N GLN A 297 -4.96 -15.94 -5.71
CA GLN A 297 -4.72 -16.70 -4.47
C GLN A 297 -4.43 -15.78 -3.29
N ALA A 298 -3.58 -14.76 -3.49
CA ALA A 298 -3.31 -13.73 -2.49
C ALA A 298 -4.60 -13.00 -2.06
N LEU A 299 -5.45 -12.65 -3.02
CA LEU A 299 -6.75 -12.06 -2.71
C LEU A 299 -7.66 -13.04 -1.93
N GLY A 300 -7.64 -14.32 -2.30
CA GLY A 300 -8.33 -15.39 -1.57
C GLY A 300 -7.92 -15.46 -0.09
N VAL A 301 -6.62 -15.31 0.22
CA VAL A 301 -6.12 -15.24 1.61
C VAL A 301 -6.70 -14.02 2.34
N GLY A 302 -6.58 -12.82 1.76
CA GLY A 302 -7.12 -11.59 2.36
C GLY A 302 -8.64 -11.64 2.58
N ALA A 303 -9.39 -12.15 1.59
CA ALA A 303 -10.83 -12.34 1.69
C ALA A 303 -11.19 -13.35 2.80
N THR A 304 -10.43 -14.43 2.95
CA THR A 304 -10.64 -15.46 3.97
C THR A 304 -10.41 -14.92 5.38
N ILE A 305 -9.28 -14.23 5.61
CA ILE A 305 -8.99 -13.60 6.90
C ILE A 305 -10.12 -12.64 7.29
N THR A 306 -10.51 -11.76 6.36
CA THR A 306 -11.54 -10.74 6.60
C THR A 306 -12.91 -11.37 6.87
N THR A 307 -13.29 -12.40 6.12
CA THR A 307 -14.58 -13.08 6.27
C THR A 307 -14.68 -13.81 7.60
N ARG A 308 -13.66 -14.59 7.97
CA ARG A 308 -13.61 -15.30 9.26
C ARG A 308 -13.61 -14.32 10.43
N PHE A 309 -12.80 -13.26 10.36
CA PHE A 309 -12.80 -12.22 11.39
C PHE A 309 -14.16 -11.52 11.51
N SER A 310 -14.78 -11.14 10.39
CA SER A 310 -16.08 -10.44 10.38
C SER A 310 -17.21 -11.33 10.92
N ALA A 311 -17.16 -12.63 10.66
CA ALA A 311 -18.11 -13.61 11.19
C ALA A 311 -17.94 -13.83 12.70
N ALA A 312 -16.70 -13.87 13.19
CA ALA A 312 -16.38 -14.13 14.60
C ALA A 312 -16.49 -12.87 15.49
N ARG A 313 -16.23 -11.69 14.92
CA ARG A 313 -16.22 -10.41 15.63
C ARG A 313 -17.64 -9.88 15.80
N VAL A 314 -17.98 -9.45 17.02
CA VAL A 314 -19.18 -8.67 17.31
C VAL A 314 -18.85 -7.22 17.64
N GLN A 315 -19.71 -6.29 17.26
CA GLN A 315 -19.54 -4.87 17.53
C GLN A 315 -20.87 -4.12 17.33
N GLY A 316 -21.11 -3.09 18.14
CA GLY A 316 -22.22 -2.15 17.97
C GLY A 316 -23.53 -2.66 18.57
N ARG A 317 -24.49 -1.78 18.82
CA ARG A 317 -25.70 -2.12 19.60
C ARG A 317 -26.84 -2.60 18.69
N LYS A 318 -27.50 -3.70 19.07
CA LYS A 318 -28.76 -4.12 18.42
C LYS A 318 -29.92 -3.16 18.73
N PRO A 319 -30.94 -3.03 17.85
CA PRO A 319 -32.09 -2.14 18.07
C PRO A 319 -32.89 -2.45 19.34
N ASP A 320 -32.94 -3.71 19.76
CA ASP A 320 -33.58 -4.16 21.00
C ASP A 320 -32.76 -3.81 22.27
N GLY A 321 -31.58 -3.24 22.08
CA GLY A 321 -30.65 -2.87 23.13
C GLY A 321 -29.92 -4.04 23.79
N LYS A 322 -30.08 -5.28 23.30
CA LYS A 322 -29.54 -6.52 23.89
C LYS A 322 -28.45 -7.13 23.00
N GLY A 323 -27.19 -6.99 23.42
CA GLY A 323 -26.04 -7.56 22.74
C GLY A 323 -25.60 -6.80 21.49
N GLU A 324 -24.67 -7.39 20.74
CA GLU A 324 -24.01 -6.78 19.58
C GLU A 324 -24.18 -7.61 18.29
N PHE A 325 -24.08 -6.97 17.13
CA PHE A 325 -24.14 -7.65 15.83
C PHE A 325 -22.81 -8.33 15.50
N GLN A 326 -22.85 -9.49 14.82
CA GLN A 326 -21.68 -9.95 14.08
C GLN A 326 -21.33 -8.89 13.05
N VAL A 327 -20.06 -8.55 12.90
CA VAL A 327 -19.64 -7.49 11.97
C VAL A 327 -20.05 -7.83 10.54
N LEU A 328 -20.04 -9.13 10.18
CA LEU A 328 -20.51 -9.64 8.88
C LEU A 328 -22.00 -9.39 8.62
N ASP A 329 -22.82 -9.09 9.63
CA ASP A 329 -24.25 -8.80 9.45
C ASP A 329 -24.51 -7.35 9.00
N TYR A 330 -23.53 -6.45 9.13
CA TYR A 330 -23.67 -5.09 8.66
C TYR A 330 -23.66 -5.04 7.13
N GLN A 331 -24.67 -4.42 6.54
CA GLN A 331 -24.77 -4.26 5.09
C GLN A 331 -23.55 -3.55 4.48
N ASN A 332 -22.96 -2.57 5.18
CA ASN A 332 -21.71 -1.92 4.74
C ASN A 332 -20.53 -2.91 4.66
N GLN A 333 -20.40 -3.80 5.65
CA GLN A 333 -19.38 -4.85 5.63
C GLN A 333 -19.62 -5.83 4.48
N GLN A 334 -20.87 -6.21 4.23
CA GLN A 334 -21.23 -7.10 3.12
C GLN A 334 -20.96 -6.45 1.76
N HIS A 335 -21.37 -5.19 1.59
CA HIS A 335 -21.20 -4.40 0.37
C HIS A 335 -19.72 -4.16 0.03
N GLY A 336 -18.84 -4.04 1.03
CA GLY A 336 -17.39 -3.99 0.82
C GLY A 336 -16.76 -5.35 0.54
N LEU A 337 -17.11 -6.39 1.31
CA LEU A 337 -16.40 -7.67 1.32
C LEU A 337 -16.85 -8.64 0.22
N PHE A 338 -18.14 -8.74 -0.07
CA PHE A 338 -18.63 -9.75 -1.01
C PHE A 338 -18.19 -9.52 -2.45
N PRO A 339 -18.10 -8.27 -2.95
CA PRO A 339 -17.45 -8.01 -4.23
C PRO A 339 -15.97 -8.41 -4.26
N ILE A 340 -15.26 -8.33 -3.13
CA ILE A 340 -13.88 -8.79 -3.02
C ILE A 340 -13.80 -10.32 -3.14
N ILE A 341 -14.69 -11.05 -2.45
CA ILE A 341 -14.81 -12.51 -2.60
C ILE A 341 -15.07 -12.84 -4.08
N ALA A 342 -16.02 -12.15 -4.71
CA ALA A 342 -16.34 -12.36 -6.12
C ALA A 342 -15.16 -12.07 -7.05
N THR A 343 -14.39 -11.01 -6.77
CA THR A 343 -13.20 -10.64 -7.52
C THR A 343 -12.09 -11.68 -7.40
N ALA A 344 -11.94 -12.34 -6.25
CA ALA A 344 -10.97 -13.44 -6.09
C ALA A 344 -11.26 -14.61 -7.04
N TYR A 345 -12.53 -15.02 -7.14
CA TYR A 345 -12.97 -16.07 -8.08
C TYR A 345 -12.85 -15.61 -9.54
N ALA A 346 -13.30 -14.40 -9.88
CA ALA A 346 -13.20 -13.85 -11.24
C ALA A 346 -11.74 -13.77 -11.70
N ALA A 347 -10.83 -13.30 -10.84
CA ALA A 347 -9.40 -13.24 -11.12
C ALA A 347 -8.77 -14.64 -11.29
N ASN A 348 -9.25 -15.65 -10.55
CA ASN A 348 -8.78 -17.02 -10.70
C ASN A 348 -9.16 -17.61 -12.06
N PHE A 349 -10.45 -17.52 -12.42
CA PHE A 349 -10.93 -17.99 -13.73
C PHE A 349 -10.26 -17.21 -14.88
N GLY A 350 -10.14 -15.89 -14.76
CA GLY A 350 -9.44 -15.05 -15.74
C GLY A 350 -7.95 -15.37 -15.87
N GLY A 351 -7.26 -15.62 -14.75
CA GLY A 351 -5.86 -16.03 -14.75
C GLY A 351 -5.66 -17.40 -15.41
N ARG A 352 -6.52 -18.38 -15.11
CA ARG A 352 -6.48 -19.71 -15.75
C ARG A 352 -6.78 -19.65 -17.24
N MET A 353 -7.71 -18.80 -17.66
CA MET A 353 -7.96 -18.52 -19.07
C MET A 353 -6.70 -17.97 -19.75
N MET A 354 -5.97 -17.04 -19.11
CA MET A 354 -4.71 -16.51 -19.65
C MET A 354 -3.61 -17.55 -19.75
N VAL A 355 -3.51 -18.49 -18.79
CA VAL A 355 -2.58 -19.63 -18.88
C VAL A 355 -2.92 -20.52 -20.07
N ARG A 356 -4.20 -20.85 -20.29
CA ARG A 356 -4.63 -21.62 -21.47
C ARG A 356 -4.28 -20.90 -22.78
N LEU A 357 -4.54 -19.59 -22.87
CA LEU A 357 -4.19 -18.79 -24.05
C LEU A 357 -2.68 -18.80 -24.32
N HIS A 358 -1.87 -18.72 -23.27
CA HIS A 358 -0.42 -18.83 -23.36
C HIS A 358 0.02 -20.20 -23.89
N ASP A 359 -0.50 -21.28 -23.30
CA ASP A 359 -0.09 -22.65 -23.65
C ASP A 359 -0.45 -22.99 -25.10
N THR A 360 -1.67 -22.63 -25.54
CA THR A 360 -2.09 -22.75 -26.94
C THR A 360 -1.18 -21.95 -27.88
N ALA A 361 -0.79 -20.72 -27.50
CA ALA A 361 0.11 -19.92 -28.32
C ALA A 361 1.50 -20.57 -28.43
N LEU A 362 2.01 -21.17 -27.34
CA LEU A 362 3.29 -21.88 -27.32
C LEU A 362 3.29 -23.13 -28.21
N GLU A 363 2.19 -23.88 -28.24
CA GLU A 363 2.03 -25.02 -29.15
C GLU A 363 2.04 -24.60 -30.63
N ILE A 364 1.38 -23.49 -30.96
CA ILE A 364 1.42 -22.91 -32.31
C ILE A 364 2.86 -22.48 -32.68
N ILE A 365 3.60 -21.90 -31.74
CA ILE A 365 5.01 -21.53 -31.91
C ILE A 365 5.86 -22.75 -32.27
N LYS A 366 5.73 -23.83 -31.48
CA LYS A 366 6.50 -25.06 -31.66
C LYS A 366 6.17 -25.78 -32.97
N SER A 367 4.92 -25.70 -33.42
CA SER A 367 4.47 -26.33 -34.68
C SER A 367 4.84 -25.55 -35.95
N GLY A 368 5.36 -24.33 -35.84
CA GLY A 368 5.85 -23.55 -36.99
C GLY A 368 4.78 -22.99 -37.94
N LYS A 369 3.50 -23.01 -37.54
CA LYS A 369 2.37 -22.52 -38.35
C LYS A 369 2.41 -20.98 -38.58
N GLY A 370 1.93 -20.53 -39.74
CA GLY A 370 2.03 -19.13 -40.21
C GLY A 370 1.22 -18.07 -39.42
N SER A 371 0.26 -18.46 -38.58
CA SER A 371 -0.56 -17.55 -37.75
C SER A 371 0.14 -17.08 -36.45
N PHE A 372 1.39 -17.50 -36.23
CA PHE A 372 2.19 -17.24 -35.04
C PHE A 372 2.25 -15.77 -34.60
N ALA A 373 2.60 -14.85 -35.50
CA ALA A 373 2.85 -13.45 -35.15
C ALA A 373 1.58 -12.73 -34.65
N LEU A 374 0.40 -13.12 -35.16
CA LEU A 374 -0.90 -12.56 -34.76
C LEU A 374 -1.28 -13.03 -33.35
N LYS A 375 -1.15 -14.33 -33.06
CA LYS A 375 -1.47 -14.88 -31.73
C LYS A 375 -0.54 -14.36 -30.63
N LEU A 376 0.74 -14.19 -30.92
CA LEU A 376 1.68 -13.58 -29.96
C LEU A 376 1.34 -12.10 -29.69
N ALA A 377 0.88 -11.36 -30.70
CA ALA A 377 0.45 -9.97 -30.53
C ALA A 377 -0.84 -9.85 -29.69
N GLU A 378 -1.81 -10.74 -29.93
CA GLU A 378 -3.04 -10.86 -29.13
C GLU A 378 -2.71 -11.18 -27.66
N LEU A 379 -1.95 -12.25 -27.43
CA LEU A 379 -1.58 -12.69 -26.09
C LEU A 379 -0.83 -11.61 -25.30
N HIS A 380 0.12 -10.92 -25.93
CA HIS A 380 0.85 -9.82 -25.29
C HIS A 380 -0.07 -8.64 -24.94
N ALA A 381 -0.95 -8.22 -25.85
CA ALA A 381 -1.84 -7.07 -25.62
C ALA A 381 -2.88 -7.36 -24.53
N VAL A 382 -3.53 -8.53 -24.60
CA VAL A 382 -4.57 -8.95 -23.67
C VAL A 382 -4.00 -9.21 -22.28
N SER A 383 -2.85 -9.90 -22.17
CA SER A 383 -2.16 -10.08 -20.89
C SER A 383 -1.78 -8.74 -20.24
N SER A 384 -1.42 -7.73 -21.03
CA SER A 384 -1.11 -6.39 -20.54
C SER A 384 -2.33 -5.71 -19.88
N GLY A 385 -3.51 -5.79 -20.52
CA GLY A 385 -4.75 -5.26 -19.97
C GLY A 385 -5.20 -5.98 -18.69
N MET A 386 -5.21 -7.32 -18.74
CA MET A 386 -5.59 -8.17 -17.60
C MET A 386 -4.66 -7.96 -16.41
N LYS A 387 -3.35 -7.95 -16.63
CA LYS A 387 -2.34 -7.71 -15.58
C LYS A 387 -2.53 -6.34 -14.95
N ALA A 388 -2.67 -5.29 -15.76
CA ALA A 388 -2.88 -3.93 -15.26
C ALA A 388 -4.10 -3.85 -14.32
N TRP A 389 -5.24 -4.40 -14.75
CA TRP A 389 -6.47 -4.36 -13.97
C TRP A 389 -6.39 -5.23 -12.71
N ILE A 390 -5.97 -6.49 -12.83
CA ILE A 390 -5.95 -7.43 -11.69
C ILE A 390 -4.96 -6.96 -10.63
N ALA A 391 -3.75 -6.52 -11.00
CA ALA A 391 -2.76 -6.09 -10.04
C ALA A 391 -3.25 -4.93 -9.17
N GLU A 392 -3.88 -3.92 -9.78
CA GLU A 392 -4.42 -2.79 -9.04
C GLU A 392 -5.63 -3.18 -8.18
N ASN A 393 -6.60 -3.91 -8.74
CA ASN A 393 -7.82 -4.24 -8.02
C ASN A 393 -7.56 -5.22 -6.87
N VAL A 394 -6.66 -6.18 -7.03
CA VAL A 394 -6.25 -7.12 -5.97
C VAL A 394 -5.54 -6.39 -4.84
N SER A 395 -4.57 -5.53 -5.16
CA SER A 395 -3.81 -4.78 -4.14
C SER A 395 -4.73 -3.85 -3.34
N ASN A 396 -5.61 -3.11 -4.04
CA ASN A 396 -6.60 -2.24 -3.40
C ASN A 396 -7.58 -3.06 -2.52
N SER A 397 -8.00 -4.24 -2.99
CA SER A 397 -8.92 -5.10 -2.24
C SER A 397 -8.29 -5.68 -0.97
N ILE A 398 -7.00 -6.05 -0.98
CA ILE A 398 -6.30 -6.52 0.22
C ILE A 398 -6.17 -5.38 1.25
N GLU A 399 -5.88 -4.15 0.81
CA GLU A 399 -5.89 -2.98 1.70
C GLU A 399 -7.31 -2.70 2.24
N THR A 400 -8.36 -2.84 1.44
CA THR A 400 -9.76 -2.75 1.91
C THR A 400 -10.06 -3.83 2.96
N CYS A 401 -9.67 -5.09 2.70
CA CYS A 401 -9.76 -6.19 3.66
C CYS A 401 -9.07 -5.85 5.00
N ARG A 402 -7.87 -5.27 4.96
CA ARG A 402 -7.16 -4.79 6.15
C ARG A 402 -7.97 -3.75 6.92
N ARG A 403 -8.53 -2.74 6.23
CA ARG A 403 -9.37 -1.68 6.84
C ARG A 403 -10.63 -2.26 7.51
N MET A 404 -11.28 -3.21 6.85
CA MET A 404 -12.48 -3.91 7.34
C MET A 404 -12.22 -4.80 8.56
N CYS A 405 -10.95 -5.14 8.83
CA CYS A 405 -10.51 -5.81 10.06
C CYS A 405 -10.18 -4.82 11.20
N GLY A 406 -10.39 -3.51 11.01
CA GLY A 406 -10.20 -2.47 12.01
C GLY A 406 -8.78 -2.41 12.57
N GLY A 407 -8.65 -2.12 13.87
CA GLY A 407 -7.37 -2.07 14.59
C GLY A 407 -6.56 -3.35 14.41
N HIS A 408 -7.21 -4.51 14.56
CA HIS A 408 -6.53 -5.80 14.49
C HIS A 408 -5.96 -6.11 13.10
N GLY A 409 -6.56 -5.58 12.02
CA GLY A 409 -5.98 -5.63 10.68
C GLY A 409 -4.71 -4.79 10.49
N PHE A 410 -4.49 -3.76 11.33
CA PHE A 410 -3.27 -2.94 11.30
C PHE A 410 -2.09 -3.60 12.03
N SER A 411 -2.33 -4.59 12.88
CA SER A 411 -1.29 -5.40 13.52
C SER A 411 -0.70 -6.41 12.53
N ASN A 412 0.62 -6.64 12.59
CA ASN A 412 1.27 -7.68 11.78
C ASN A 412 0.85 -9.10 12.22
N ALA A 413 0.24 -9.27 13.40
CA ALA A 413 -0.39 -10.53 13.81
C ALA A 413 -1.54 -10.96 12.89
N SER A 414 -2.10 -10.04 12.10
CA SER A 414 -3.13 -10.34 11.11
C SER A 414 -2.62 -10.86 9.76
N ASN A 415 -1.31 -10.70 9.49
CA ASN A 415 -0.66 -10.92 8.19
C ASN A 415 -1.14 -10.02 7.02
N MET A 416 -2.14 -9.14 7.22
CA MET A 416 -2.69 -8.31 6.14
C MET A 416 -1.69 -7.30 5.59
N GLY A 417 -0.91 -6.65 6.47
CA GLY A 417 0.12 -5.69 6.07
C GLY A 417 1.23 -6.33 5.24
N HIS A 418 1.73 -7.49 5.68
CA HIS A 418 2.72 -8.27 4.95
C HIS A 418 2.17 -8.73 3.59
N LEU A 419 0.96 -9.30 3.56
CA LEU A 419 0.31 -9.74 2.33
C LEU A 419 0.15 -8.59 1.30
N HIS A 420 -0.27 -7.41 1.75
CA HIS A 420 -0.35 -6.22 0.89
C HIS A 420 1.03 -5.83 0.34
N ASN A 421 2.04 -5.79 1.20
CA ASN A 421 3.39 -5.36 0.82
C ASN A 421 4.04 -6.29 -0.22
N GLU A 422 3.81 -7.59 -0.12
CA GLU A 422 4.33 -8.58 -1.08
C GLU A 422 3.58 -8.54 -2.43
N ILE A 423 2.29 -8.18 -2.46
CA ILE A 423 1.51 -8.18 -3.71
C ILE A 423 1.55 -6.86 -4.47
N VAL A 424 1.69 -5.73 -3.76
CA VAL A 424 1.57 -4.39 -4.35
C VAL A 424 2.69 -4.06 -5.36
N GLY A 425 3.80 -4.82 -5.30
CA GLY A 425 4.86 -4.77 -6.31
C GLY A 425 4.37 -5.13 -7.72
N ALA A 426 3.32 -5.95 -7.83
CA ALA A 426 2.71 -6.35 -9.11
C ALA A 426 2.05 -5.17 -9.84
N CYS A 427 1.77 -4.05 -9.16
CA CYS A 427 1.35 -2.80 -9.82
C CYS A 427 2.50 -2.11 -10.58
N THR A 428 3.74 -2.57 -10.40
CA THR A 428 4.95 -1.90 -10.88
C THR A 428 5.81 -2.79 -11.76
N PHE A 429 6.30 -3.94 -11.26
CA PHE A 429 7.07 -4.86 -12.09
C PHE A 429 6.19 -5.46 -13.18
N GLU A 430 6.78 -5.94 -14.28
CA GLU A 430 6.02 -6.40 -15.46
C GLU A 430 5.11 -5.32 -16.08
N GLY A 431 5.37 -4.04 -15.81
CA GLY A 431 4.73 -2.87 -16.42
C GLY A 431 3.63 -2.24 -15.57
N THR A 432 3.62 -0.91 -15.44
CA THR A 432 2.58 -0.17 -14.70
C THR A 432 1.29 -0.09 -15.50
N LEU A 433 0.15 0.14 -14.83
CA LEU A 433 -1.15 0.34 -15.50
C LEU A 433 -1.04 1.44 -16.56
N ASP A 434 -0.46 2.58 -16.20
CA ASP A 434 -0.29 3.77 -17.07
C ASP A 434 0.43 3.50 -18.39
N VAL A 435 1.26 2.45 -18.45
CA VAL A 435 2.00 2.05 -19.65
C VAL A 435 1.29 0.91 -20.38
N LEU A 436 0.83 -0.12 -19.66
CA LEU A 436 0.26 -1.33 -20.25
C LEU A 436 -1.07 -1.07 -20.96
N VAL A 437 -1.89 -0.14 -20.45
CA VAL A 437 -3.17 0.22 -21.07
C VAL A 437 -2.99 0.78 -22.48
N GLN A 438 -1.86 1.44 -22.77
CA GLN A 438 -1.56 1.96 -24.10
C GLN A 438 -1.35 0.82 -25.11
N GLN A 439 -0.60 -0.21 -24.73
CA GLN A 439 -0.32 -1.36 -25.59
C GLN A 439 -1.61 -2.14 -25.90
N HIS A 440 -2.45 -2.32 -24.88
CA HIS A 440 -3.73 -3.00 -25.00
C HIS A 440 -4.73 -2.21 -25.85
N ALA A 441 -4.94 -0.92 -25.55
CA ALA A 441 -5.93 -0.09 -26.25
C ALA A 441 -5.60 0.11 -27.74
N ARG A 442 -4.31 0.31 -28.08
CA ARG A 442 -3.86 0.39 -29.48
C ARG A 442 -4.14 -0.91 -30.24
N TYR A 443 -3.96 -2.05 -29.60
CA TYR A 443 -4.29 -3.34 -30.18
C TYR A 443 -5.80 -3.46 -30.45
N LEU A 444 -6.65 -3.07 -29.49
CA LEU A 444 -8.12 -3.08 -29.68
C LEU A 444 -8.57 -2.22 -30.87
N VAL A 445 -8.01 -1.02 -31.02
CA VAL A 445 -8.30 -0.16 -32.19
C VAL A 445 -7.79 -0.79 -33.48
N LYS A 446 -6.60 -1.41 -33.47
CA LYS A 446 -6.07 -2.12 -34.64
C LYS A 446 -6.99 -3.26 -35.06
N VAL A 447 -7.51 -4.05 -34.11
CA VAL A 447 -8.49 -5.11 -34.40
C VAL A 447 -9.76 -4.50 -35.01
N LEU A 448 -10.33 -3.48 -34.38
CA LEU A 448 -11.55 -2.80 -34.89
C LEU A 448 -11.40 -2.32 -36.33
N VAL A 449 -10.28 -1.65 -36.67
CA VAL A 449 -10.03 -1.11 -38.01
C VAL A 449 -9.74 -2.21 -39.05
N SER A 450 -9.41 -3.43 -38.61
CA SER A 450 -9.11 -4.56 -39.50
C SER A 450 -10.35 -5.39 -39.88
N LEU A 451 -11.56 -5.01 -39.45
CA LEU A 451 -12.82 -5.72 -39.73
C LEU A 451 -13.49 -5.26 -41.06
N PRO A 452 -14.16 -6.14 -41.84
CA PRO A 452 -14.19 -7.60 -41.72
C PRO A 452 -12.88 -8.16 -42.31
N TYR A 453 -12.35 -9.22 -41.72
CA TYR A 453 -11.09 -9.86 -42.13
C TYR A 453 -10.89 -9.84 -43.66
N LYS A 454 -9.78 -9.25 -44.15
CA LYS A 454 -9.34 -9.45 -45.53
C LYS A 454 -8.88 -10.90 -45.67
N GLY A 455 -9.82 -11.81 -45.91
CA GLY A 455 -9.61 -13.25 -46.18
C GLY A 455 -10.35 -14.19 -45.22
N ASP A 456 -11.35 -14.88 -45.78
CA ASP A 456 -12.06 -16.11 -45.38
C ASP A 456 -13.05 -16.16 -44.18
N ASP A 457 -14.07 -17.01 -44.38
CA ASP A 457 -15.41 -17.13 -43.77
C ASP A 457 -15.50 -17.66 -42.31
N GLU A 458 -14.46 -17.55 -41.49
CA GLU A 458 -14.51 -18.03 -40.09
C GLU A 458 -14.05 -16.96 -39.09
N ALA A 459 -14.95 -16.03 -38.75
CA ALA A 459 -14.70 -15.07 -37.68
C ALA A 459 -14.74 -15.80 -36.31
N ASP A 460 -13.59 -15.90 -35.64
CA ASP A 460 -13.46 -16.53 -34.31
C ASP A 460 -14.13 -15.66 -33.23
N THR A 461 -15.41 -15.92 -32.98
CA THR A 461 -16.19 -15.28 -31.90
C THR A 461 -15.73 -15.69 -30.50
N THR A 462 -14.84 -16.69 -30.39
CA THR A 462 -14.27 -17.18 -29.13
C THR A 462 -12.95 -16.50 -28.77
N SER A 463 -12.37 -15.69 -29.66
CA SER A 463 -11.23 -14.82 -29.33
C SER A 463 -11.60 -13.83 -28.21
N PRO A 464 -10.65 -13.45 -27.34
CA PRO A 464 -10.82 -12.35 -26.39
C PRO A 464 -11.40 -11.06 -27.02
N THR A 465 -11.13 -10.80 -28.30
CA THR A 465 -11.60 -9.61 -29.03
C THR A 465 -12.84 -9.86 -29.91
N GLY A 466 -13.44 -11.04 -29.85
CA GLY A 466 -14.56 -11.47 -30.70
C GLY A 466 -15.80 -10.56 -30.62
N PHE A 467 -16.02 -9.89 -29.48
CA PHE A 467 -17.14 -8.94 -29.33
C PHE A 467 -17.09 -7.78 -30.34
N LEU A 468 -15.91 -7.40 -30.85
CA LEU A 468 -15.76 -6.34 -31.86
C LEU A 468 -16.35 -6.71 -33.22
N ILE A 469 -16.60 -7.99 -33.50
CA ILE A 469 -17.33 -8.42 -34.71
C ILE A 469 -18.73 -7.78 -34.74
N ARG A 470 -19.37 -7.64 -33.58
CA ARG A 470 -20.67 -6.99 -33.39
C ARG A 470 -20.57 -5.48 -33.17
N ALA A 471 -19.41 -4.85 -33.42
CA ALA A 471 -19.20 -3.43 -33.14
C ALA A 471 -20.26 -2.51 -33.78
N LYS A 472 -20.75 -2.83 -34.98
CA LYS A 472 -21.82 -2.06 -35.66
C LYS A 472 -23.16 -2.10 -34.92
N GLU A 473 -23.52 -3.25 -34.35
CA GLU A 473 -24.73 -3.41 -33.54
C GLU A 473 -24.57 -2.71 -32.19
N LEU A 474 -23.45 -2.98 -31.50
CA LEU A 474 -23.18 -2.47 -30.16
C LEU A 474 -22.98 -0.95 -30.11
N MET A 475 -22.60 -0.33 -31.22
CA MET A 475 -22.42 1.13 -31.30
C MET A 475 -23.69 1.92 -31.59
N ASP A 476 -24.80 1.24 -31.88
CA ASP A 476 -26.08 1.91 -32.14
C ASP A 476 -26.51 2.69 -30.87
N PRO A 477 -26.65 4.03 -30.93
CA PRO A 477 -27.06 4.84 -29.78
C PRO A 477 -28.52 4.58 -29.37
N THR A 478 -29.30 3.84 -30.15
CA THR A 478 -30.67 3.42 -29.83
C THR A 478 -30.72 2.08 -29.09
N LEU A 479 -29.63 1.31 -29.07
CA LEU A 479 -29.54 0.07 -28.29
C LEU A 479 -29.72 0.37 -26.79
N ARG A 480 -30.64 -0.36 -26.15
CA ARG A 480 -30.97 -0.27 -24.72
C ARG A 480 -30.75 -1.61 -24.04
N CYS A 481 -30.48 -1.57 -22.74
CA CYS A 481 -30.46 -2.78 -21.92
C CYS A 481 -31.85 -3.41 -21.89
N LYS A 482 -31.88 -4.74 -22.01
CA LYS A 482 -33.11 -5.55 -22.05
C LYS A 482 -33.70 -5.88 -20.67
N ALA A 483 -33.05 -5.47 -19.58
CA ALA A 483 -33.55 -5.69 -18.23
C ALA A 483 -34.77 -4.80 -17.94
N GLU A 484 -35.85 -5.35 -17.41
CA GLU A 484 -37.06 -4.58 -17.06
C GLU A 484 -37.28 -4.50 -15.55
N ARG A 485 -36.63 -5.38 -14.77
CA ARG A 485 -36.74 -5.47 -13.31
C ARG A 485 -35.38 -5.82 -12.69
N PRO A 486 -35.16 -5.54 -11.38
CA PRO A 486 -33.90 -5.84 -10.69
C PRO A 486 -33.37 -7.26 -10.94
N ARG A 487 -34.23 -8.27 -10.82
CA ARG A 487 -33.87 -9.69 -10.98
C ARG A 487 -33.37 -10.08 -12.37
N ASP A 488 -33.68 -9.31 -13.41
CA ASP A 488 -33.24 -9.63 -14.77
C ASP A 488 -31.72 -9.48 -14.89
N PHE A 489 -31.11 -8.61 -14.06
CA PHE A 489 -29.67 -8.47 -13.98
C PHE A 489 -28.96 -9.67 -13.32
N LEU A 490 -29.69 -10.68 -12.83
CA LEU A 490 -29.11 -11.98 -12.46
C LEU A 490 -28.83 -12.86 -13.68
N ASN A 491 -29.35 -12.49 -14.87
CA ASN A 491 -29.04 -13.18 -16.11
C ASN A 491 -27.66 -12.76 -16.63
N VAL A 492 -26.72 -13.70 -16.58
CA VAL A 492 -25.33 -13.51 -17.02
C VAL A 492 -25.20 -13.08 -18.49
N HIS A 493 -26.17 -13.39 -19.36
CA HIS A 493 -26.16 -12.95 -20.75
C HIS A 493 -26.51 -11.45 -20.89
N ILE A 494 -27.42 -10.94 -20.06
CA ILE A 494 -27.74 -9.50 -20.01
C ILE A 494 -26.53 -8.73 -19.50
N LEU A 495 -25.87 -9.23 -18.45
CA LEU A 495 -24.62 -8.66 -17.95
C LEU A 495 -23.55 -8.65 -19.04
N ARG A 496 -23.32 -9.79 -19.72
CA ARG A 496 -22.33 -9.86 -20.81
C ARG A 496 -22.60 -8.85 -21.93
N GLU A 497 -23.84 -8.74 -22.42
CA GLU A 497 -24.22 -7.78 -23.46
C GLU A 497 -23.98 -6.32 -23.02
N ALA A 498 -24.27 -5.99 -21.75
CA ALA A 498 -24.00 -4.67 -21.21
C ALA A 498 -22.50 -4.33 -21.22
N PHE A 499 -21.64 -5.27 -20.83
CA PHE A 499 -20.19 -5.08 -20.84
C PHE A 499 -19.61 -5.07 -22.26
N GLU A 500 -20.11 -5.91 -23.17
CA GLU A 500 -19.76 -5.87 -24.60
C GLU A 500 -20.10 -4.51 -25.21
N THR A 501 -21.30 -3.99 -24.92
CA THR A 501 -21.76 -2.68 -25.38
C THR A 501 -20.85 -1.55 -24.88
N ARG A 502 -20.56 -1.53 -23.57
CA ARG A 502 -19.66 -0.54 -22.97
C ARG A 502 -18.26 -0.59 -23.59
N ALA A 503 -17.68 -1.79 -23.73
CA ALA A 503 -16.35 -1.97 -24.28
C ALA A 503 -16.29 -1.51 -25.75
N ALA A 504 -17.24 -1.95 -26.59
CA ALA A 504 -17.28 -1.61 -28.01
C ALA A 504 -17.42 -0.10 -28.24
N ARG A 505 -18.38 0.55 -27.57
CA ARG A 505 -18.59 2.01 -27.67
C ARG A 505 -17.35 2.79 -27.23
N THR A 506 -16.64 2.33 -26.21
CA THR A 506 -15.44 3.00 -25.72
C THR A 506 -14.26 2.84 -26.70
N VAL A 507 -14.05 1.65 -27.28
CA VAL A 507 -13.02 1.42 -28.30
C VAL A 507 -13.29 2.24 -29.57
N ILE A 508 -14.55 2.35 -30.00
CA ILE A 508 -14.93 3.14 -31.18
C ILE A 508 -14.70 4.64 -30.94
N ARG A 509 -15.06 5.15 -29.76
CA ARG A 509 -14.75 6.54 -29.39
C ARG A 509 -13.25 6.80 -29.36
N LEU A 510 -12.48 5.86 -28.84
CA LEU A 510 -11.01 5.95 -28.88
C LEU A 510 -10.51 6.03 -30.33
N ALA A 511 -11.03 5.21 -31.24
CA ALA A 511 -10.65 5.25 -32.65
C ALA A 511 -10.98 6.61 -33.29
N LYS A 512 -12.17 7.18 -33.00
CA LYS A 512 -12.56 8.53 -33.46
C LYS A 512 -11.65 9.61 -32.90
N GLN A 513 -11.32 9.56 -31.60
CA GLN A 513 -10.46 10.55 -30.95
C GLN A 513 -9.02 10.48 -31.47
N LEU A 514 -8.49 9.27 -31.69
CA LEU A 514 -7.18 9.08 -32.30
C LEU A 514 -7.14 9.68 -33.71
N HIS A 515 -8.19 9.47 -34.50
CA HIS A 515 -8.29 10.10 -35.82
C HIS A 515 -8.33 11.64 -35.72
N ALA A 516 -9.17 12.18 -34.84
CA ALA A 516 -9.32 13.64 -34.64
C ALA A 516 -8.03 14.32 -34.13
N THR A 517 -7.16 13.58 -33.46
CA THR A 517 -5.89 14.08 -32.90
C THR A 517 -4.68 13.68 -33.75
N ASN A 518 -4.86 13.28 -35.01
CA ASN A 518 -3.79 12.85 -35.91
C ASN A 518 -2.91 11.73 -35.33
N ASN A 519 -3.54 10.76 -34.67
CA ASN A 519 -2.94 9.65 -33.94
C ASN A 519 -2.01 10.06 -32.80
N ASP A 520 -2.22 11.25 -32.20
CA ASP A 520 -1.55 11.63 -30.96
C ASP A 520 -2.02 10.73 -29.81
N GLY A 521 -1.20 9.72 -29.52
CA GLY A 521 -1.45 8.80 -28.43
C GLY A 521 -1.50 9.49 -27.06
N ASN A 522 -0.73 10.56 -26.85
CA ASN A 522 -0.70 11.27 -25.57
C ASN A 522 -2.03 11.99 -25.30
N ALA A 523 -2.57 12.67 -26.33
CA ALA A 523 -3.87 13.35 -26.26
C ALA A 523 -5.05 12.40 -25.99
N CYS A 524 -4.86 11.09 -26.22
CA CYS A 524 -5.89 10.06 -26.05
C CYS A 524 -5.66 9.13 -24.84
N MET A 525 -4.64 9.35 -24.01
CA MET A 525 -4.22 8.37 -22.98
C MET A 525 -5.31 8.03 -21.96
N VAL A 526 -6.12 9.03 -21.55
CA VAL A 526 -7.22 8.78 -20.61
C VAL A 526 -8.29 7.88 -21.23
N LEU A 527 -8.60 8.07 -22.52
CA LEU A 527 -9.56 7.23 -23.24
C LEU A 527 -8.99 5.84 -23.57
N MET A 528 -7.67 5.73 -23.82
CA MET A 528 -6.98 4.44 -23.91
C MET A 528 -7.11 3.64 -22.60
N THR A 529 -6.93 4.30 -21.46
CA THR A 529 -7.11 3.70 -20.14
C THR A 529 -8.54 3.17 -19.96
N ARG A 530 -9.55 4.00 -20.26
CA ARG A 530 -10.97 3.59 -20.22
C ARG A 530 -11.27 2.39 -21.12
N ALA A 531 -10.78 2.39 -22.36
CA ALA A 531 -11.00 1.29 -23.29
C ALA A 531 -10.35 -0.02 -22.82
N SER A 532 -9.11 0.06 -22.31
CA SER A 532 -8.40 -1.09 -21.77
C SER A 532 -9.10 -1.69 -20.54
N ILE A 533 -9.56 -0.84 -19.61
CA ILE A 533 -10.27 -1.26 -18.39
C ILE A 533 -11.62 -1.90 -18.75
N ALA A 534 -12.40 -1.28 -19.63
CA ALA A 534 -13.70 -1.81 -20.04
C ALA A 534 -13.58 -3.21 -20.68
N HIS A 535 -12.53 -3.44 -21.48
CA HIS A 535 -12.26 -4.75 -22.05
C HIS A 535 -11.76 -5.77 -21.00
N ALA A 536 -10.86 -5.38 -20.10
CA ALA A 536 -10.38 -6.28 -19.04
C ALA A 536 -11.52 -6.76 -18.10
N GLU A 537 -12.46 -5.87 -17.77
CA GLU A 537 -13.64 -6.21 -16.97
C GLU A 537 -14.60 -7.15 -17.70
N LEU A 538 -14.84 -6.91 -19.00
CA LEU A 538 -15.58 -7.84 -19.85
C LEU A 538 -14.93 -9.22 -19.86
N MET A 539 -13.60 -9.29 -20.02
CA MET A 539 -12.87 -10.56 -20.04
C MET A 539 -12.98 -11.33 -18.73
N LEU A 540 -12.89 -10.65 -17.59
CA LEU A 540 -13.04 -11.28 -16.29
C LEU A 540 -14.46 -11.80 -16.05
N LEU A 541 -15.48 -11.02 -16.42
CA LEU A 541 -16.86 -11.46 -16.34
C LEU A 541 -17.11 -12.68 -17.24
N THR A 542 -16.66 -12.63 -18.48
CA THR A 542 -16.76 -13.76 -19.43
C THR A 542 -16.05 -15.00 -18.90
N ALA A 543 -14.82 -14.86 -18.39
CA ALA A 543 -14.07 -15.98 -17.82
C ALA A 543 -14.79 -16.60 -16.60
N PHE A 544 -15.44 -15.79 -15.77
CA PHE A 544 -16.23 -16.29 -14.65
C PHE A 544 -17.48 -17.04 -15.15
N ILE A 545 -18.23 -16.46 -16.09
CA ILE A 545 -19.41 -17.10 -16.71
C ILE A 545 -19.03 -18.45 -17.34
N GLU A 546 -17.96 -18.49 -18.11
CA GLU A 546 -17.45 -19.71 -18.76
C GLU A 546 -16.83 -20.72 -17.78
N GLY A 547 -16.47 -20.27 -16.58
CA GLY A 547 -16.03 -21.13 -15.48
C GLY A 547 -17.17 -21.87 -14.79
N LEU A 548 -18.39 -21.33 -14.78
CA LEU A 548 -19.53 -21.93 -14.06
C LEU A 548 -19.86 -23.37 -14.48
N PRO A 549 -19.82 -23.75 -15.78
CA PRO A 549 -20.07 -25.13 -16.21
C PRO A 549 -19.05 -26.16 -15.70
N SER A 550 -17.86 -25.72 -15.25
CA SER A 550 -16.88 -26.62 -14.62
C SER A 550 -17.32 -27.12 -13.23
N ILE A 551 -18.37 -26.51 -12.66
CA ILE A 551 -18.97 -26.88 -11.39
C ILE A 551 -20.22 -27.74 -11.66
N PRO A 552 -20.38 -28.90 -11.01
CA PRO A 552 -21.58 -29.71 -11.11
C PRO A 552 -22.86 -28.92 -10.79
N ALA A 553 -23.96 -29.25 -11.49
CA ALA A 553 -25.25 -28.63 -11.24
C ALA A 553 -25.73 -28.82 -9.80
N GLY A 554 -26.17 -27.75 -9.16
CA GLY A 554 -26.66 -27.75 -7.79
C GLY A 554 -26.33 -26.46 -7.05
N LYS A 555 -26.59 -26.45 -5.74
CA LYS A 555 -26.48 -25.26 -4.88
C LYS A 555 -25.12 -24.57 -4.95
N THR A 556 -24.03 -25.34 -5.07
CA THR A 556 -22.68 -24.81 -5.21
C THR A 556 -22.53 -23.97 -6.48
N ARG A 557 -22.96 -24.50 -7.64
CA ARG A 557 -22.93 -23.75 -8.90
C ARG A 557 -23.85 -22.54 -8.86
N ASP A 558 -25.03 -22.66 -8.25
CA ASP A 558 -25.99 -21.56 -8.13
C ASP A 558 -25.44 -20.42 -7.25
N ALA A 559 -24.72 -20.76 -6.18
CA ALA A 559 -24.03 -19.78 -5.34
C ALA A 559 -22.90 -19.06 -6.09
N LEU A 560 -22.12 -19.76 -6.92
CA LEU A 560 -21.11 -19.11 -7.76
C LEU A 560 -21.72 -18.30 -8.90
N ALA A 561 -22.85 -18.72 -9.47
CA ALA A 561 -23.59 -17.91 -10.44
C ALA A 561 -24.09 -16.62 -9.79
N THR A 562 -24.60 -16.70 -8.56
CA THR A 562 -24.98 -15.53 -7.76
C THR A 562 -23.79 -14.61 -7.50
N LEU A 563 -22.62 -15.19 -7.15
CA LEU A 563 -21.39 -14.44 -6.94
C LEU A 563 -20.86 -13.80 -8.23
N CYS A 564 -21.02 -14.46 -9.38
CA CYS A 564 -20.71 -13.92 -10.70
C CYS A 564 -21.61 -12.73 -11.05
N SER A 565 -22.92 -12.84 -10.77
CA SER A 565 -23.85 -11.71 -10.94
C SER A 565 -23.47 -10.56 -10.00
N LEU A 566 -23.19 -10.83 -8.71
CA LEU A 566 -22.70 -9.83 -7.77
C LEU A 566 -21.47 -9.08 -8.29
N PHE A 567 -20.49 -9.79 -8.86
CA PHE A 567 -19.31 -9.20 -9.51
C PHE A 567 -19.71 -8.26 -10.65
N GLY A 568 -20.57 -8.70 -11.56
CA GLY A 568 -21.07 -7.88 -12.67
C GLY A 568 -21.80 -6.62 -12.20
N LEU A 569 -22.73 -6.75 -11.24
CA LEU A 569 -23.48 -5.61 -10.69
C LEU A 569 -22.56 -4.63 -9.97
N HIS A 570 -21.63 -5.12 -9.16
CA HIS A 570 -20.66 -4.27 -8.46
C HIS A 570 -19.84 -3.43 -9.45
N LEU A 571 -19.36 -4.03 -10.53
CA LEU A 571 -18.62 -3.31 -11.58
C LEU A 571 -19.51 -2.31 -12.34
N ILE A 572 -20.79 -2.64 -12.60
CA ILE A 572 -21.75 -1.68 -13.18
C ILE A 572 -21.93 -0.49 -12.24
N VAL A 573 -22.21 -0.70 -10.94
CA VAL A 573 -22.38 0.39 -9.97
C VAL A 573 -21.13 1.26 -9.89
N ARG A 574 -19.94 0.65 -9.84
CA ARG A 574 -18.65 1.37 -9.77
C ARG A 574 -18.37 2.24 -11.00
N SER A 575 -18.84 1.84 -12.18
CA SER A 575 -18.63 2.57 -13.44
C SER A 575 -19.95 2.96 -14.11
N LEU A 576 -20.97 3.26 -13.30
CA LEU A 576 -22.35 3.45 -13.76
C LEU A 576 -22.47 4.54 -14.84
N GLY A 577 -21.64 5.57 -14.72
CA GLY A 577 -21.54 6.65 -15.72
C GLY A 577 -21.26 6.14 -17.13
N ASP A 578 -20.42 5.11 -17.31
CA ASP A 578 -20.12 4.51 -18.62
C ASP A 578 -21.31 3.71 -19.17
N PHE A 579 -21.99 2.93 -18.32
CA PHE A 579 -23.14 2.11 -18.73
C PHE A 579 -24.39 2.93 -19.05
N ARG A 580 -24.48 4.17 -18.56
CA ARG A 580 -25.56 5.11 -18.89
C ARG A 580 -25.25 5.99 -20.11
N GLU A 581 -24.08 5.89 -20.72
CA GLU A 581 -23.79 6.61 -21.97
C GLU A 581 -24.73 6.17 -23.09
N ASP A 582 -25.15 7.13 -23.93
CA ASP A 582 -26.21 6.99 -24.94
C ASP A 582 -27.52 6.38 -24.38
N ASN A 583 -27.76 6.53 -23.08
CA ASN A 583 -28.89 5.98 -22.35
C ASN A 583 -29.04 4.45 -22.48
N TYR A 584 -27.94 3.69 -22.60
CA TYR A 584 -28.03 2.23 -22.65
C TYR A 584 -28.74 1.66 -21.41
N LEU A 585 -28.29 2.06 -20.21
CA LEU A 585 -29.09 1.96 -18.98
C LEU A 585 -29.91 3.23 -18.76
N SER A 586 -31.21 3.07 -18.50
CA SER A 586 -32.08 4.15 -18.02
C SER A 586 -31.80 4.52 -16.56
N SER A 587 -32.37 5.61 -16.05
CA SER A 587 -32.27 5.94 -14.61
C SER A 587 -32.91 4.85 -13.75
N GLY A 588 -34.11 4.37 -14.11
CA GLY A 588 -34.78 3.29 -13.38
C GLY A 588 -33.96 1.99 -13.37
N GLN A 589 -33.37 1.62 -14.51
CA GLN A 589 -32.48 0.45 -14.58
C GLN A 589 -31.21 0.64 -13.72
N ALA A 590 -30.72 1.87 -13.55
CA ALA A 590 -29.59 2.14 -12.67
C ALA A 590 -29.95 1.91 -11.19
N ASP A 591 -31.14 2.31 -10.78
CA ASP A 591 -31.68 2.04 -9.45
C ASP A 591 -31.93 0.54 -9.26
N ASP A 592 -32.45 -0.14 -10.28
CA ASP A 592 -32.65 -1.58 -10.29
C ASP A 592 -31.34 -2.35 -10.09
N VAL A 593 -30.24 -1.94 -10.73
CA VAL A 593 -28.92 -2.56 -10.52
C VAL A 593 -28.43 -2.38 -9.08
N ARG A 594 -28.59 -1.17 -8.51
CA ARG A 594 -28.20 -0.91 -7.12
C ARG A 594 -29.04 -1.70 -6.13
N GLN A 595 -30.36 -1.73 -6.34
CA GLN A 595 -31.28 -2.52 -5.53
C GLN A 595 -30.93 -4.01 -5.62
N GLN A 596 -30.72 -4.53 -6.84
CA GLN A 596 -30.36 -5.94 -7.02
C GLN A 596 -29.01 -6.29 -6.37
N LEU A 597 -28.03 -5.37 -6.40
CA LEU A 597 -26.76 -5.54 -5.68
C LEU A 597 -27.00 -5.69 -4.17
N LEU A 598 -27.85 -4.84 -3.58
CA LEU A 598 -28.21 -4.91 -2.17
C LEU A 598 -29.01 -6.18 -1.84
N ASP A 599 -29.91 -6.60 -2.72
CA ASP A 599 -30.72 -7.82 -2.57
C ASP A 599 -29.86 -9.09 -2.59
N LEU A 600 -28.71 -9.08 -3.28
CA LEU A 600 -27.77 -10.19 -3.29
C LEU A 600 -26.93 -10.32 -2.02
N LEU A 601 -26.76 -9.24 -1.24
CA LEU A 601 -25.95 -9.28 -0.03
C LEU A 601 -26.44 -10.34 0.98
N PRO A 602 -27.72 -10.38 1.41
CA PRO A 602 -28.19 -11.43 2.32
C PRO A 602 -28.12 -12.84 1.71
N VAL A 603 -28.22 -12.98 0.39
CA VAL A 603 -28.09 -14.28 -0.30
C VAL A 603 -26.67 -14.82 -0.21
N VAL A 604 -25.67 -13.98 -0.54
CA VAL A 604 -24.25 -14.35 -0.47
C VAL A 604 -23.79 -14.52 0.98
N ARG A 605 -24.33 -13.71 1.90
CA ARG A 605 -24.02 -13.75 3.35
C ARG A 605 -24.15 -15.14 3.96
N LYS A 606 -25.15 -15.92 3.53
CA LYS A 606 -25.38 -17.29 4.02
C LYS A 606 -24.18 -18.20 3.79
N ASN A 607 -23.50 -18.06 2.65
CA ASN A 607 -22.43 -18.94 2.20
C ASN A 607 -21.05 -18.28 2.21
N ALA A 608 -20.92 -17.03 2.69
CA ALA A 608 -19.67 -16.26 2.62
C ALA A 608 -18.47 -16.97 3.28
N VAL A 609 -18.68 -17.58 4.46
CA VAL A 609 -17.63 -18.35 5.15
C VAL A 609 -17.26 -19.60 4.34
N LEU A 610 -18.22 -20.35 3.79
CA LEU A 610 -17.95 -21.54 2.97
C LEU A 610 -17.26 -21.19 1.64
N LEU A 611 -17.65 -20.08 1.00
CA LEU A 611 -17.02 -19.58 -0.23
C LEU A 611 -15.55 -19.19 -0.02
N THR A 612 -15.17 -18.80 1.20
CA THR A 612 -13.79 -18.48 1.55
C THR A 612 -13.03 -19.70 2.09
N ASP A 613 -13.68 -20.58 2.85
CA ASP A 613 -13.11 -21.87 3.25
C ASP A 613 -12.82 -22.78 2.04
N ALA A 614 -13.53 -22.61 0.93
CA ALA A 614 -13.27 -23.30 -0.34
C ALA A 614 -11.88 -23.02 -0.94
N TRP A 615 -11.16 -21.97 -0.51
CA TRP A 615 -9.74 -21.83 -0.89
C TRP A 615 -8.83 -22.81 -0.17
N ASP A 616 -9.31 -23.45 0.90
CA ASP A 616 -8.71 -24.60 1.59
C ASP A 616 -7.29 -24.32 2.12
N TYR A 617 -7.11 -23.10 2.64
CA TYR A 617 -5.88 -22.71 3.32
C TYR A 617 -5.88 -23.15 4.78
N SER A 618 -4.77 -23.74 5.20
CA SER A 618 -4.44 -24.01 6.60
C SER A 618 -4.14 -22.71 7.38
N ASP A 619 -4.22 -22.77 8.71
CA ASP A 619 -3.80 -21.65 9.58
C ASP A 619 -2.31 -21.32 9.38
N PHE A 620 -1.48 -22.30 9.01
CA PHE A 620 -0.06 -22.14 8.70
C PHE A 620 0.20 -21.34 7.41
N GLU A 621 -0.59 -21.58 6.37
CA GLU A 621 -0.53 -20.85 5.10
C GLU A 621 -1.03 -19.40 5.26
N ILE A 622 -2.13 -19.21 6.01
CA ILE A 622 -2.71 -17.88 6.25
C ILE A 622 -1.84 -17.05 7.22
N ASN A 623 -1.22 -17.69 8.21
CA ASN A 623 -0.37 -17.06 9.23
C ASN A 623 -1.03 -15.87 9.95
N SER A 624 -2.33 -15.97 10.28
CA SER A 624 -3.11 -14.86 10.85
C SER A 624 -3.78 -15.26 12.16
N ALA A 625 -3.56 -14.47 13.22
CA ALA A 625 -4.24 -14.63 14.50
C ALA A 625 -5.76 -14.36 14.39
N ILE A 626 -6.17 -13.49 13.46
CA ILE A 626 -7.59 -13.12 13.27
C ILE A 626 -8.29 -13.90 12.15
N GLY A 627 -7.52 -14.60 11.30
CA GLY A 627 -8.02 -15.40 10.18
C GLY A 627 -8.11 -16.90 10.46
N ARG A 628 -7.98 -17.31 11.73
CA ARG A 628 -7.97 -18.72 12.15
C ARG A 628 -9.21 -19.46 11.71
N TYR A 629 -9.05 -20.72 11.30
CA TYR A 629 -10.15 -21.58 10.91
C TYR A 629 -11.15 -21.79 12.05
N ASP A 630 -10.70 -21.93 13.30
CA ASP A 630 -11.57 -22.18 14.46
C ASP A 630 -12.33 -20.94 14.98
N GLY A 631 -11.89 -19.73 14.62
CA GLY A 631 -12.47 -18.48 15.09
C GLY A 631 -12.00 -18.03 16.49
N ASP A 632 -11.00 -18.69 17.10
CA ASP A 632 -10.47 -18.33 18.43
C ASP A 632 -9.48 -17.14 18.36
N ILE A 633 -9.98 -16.02 17.84
CA ILE A 633 -9.19 -14.85 17.46
C ILE A 633 -8.57 -14.12 18.66
N TYR A 634 -9.28 -14.06 19.80
CA TYR A 634 -8.84 -13.25 20.94
C TYR A 634 -7.69 -13.90 21.71
N ARG A 635 -7.76 -15.22 21.93
CA ARG A 635 -6.66 -15.96 22.56
C ARG A 635 -5.44 -15.99 21.66
N ALA A 636 -5.63 -16.14 20.35
CA ALA A 636 -4.55 -16.10 19.38
C ALA A 636 -3.82 -14.74 19.36
N LEU A 637 -4.56 -13.62 19.44
CA LEU A 637 -3.97 -12.28 19.53
C LEU A 637 -3.12 -12.10 20.79
N VAL A 638 -3.62 -12.54 21.95
CA VAL A 638 -2.87 -12.47 23.21
C VAL A 638 -1.64 -13.37 23.18
N LYS A 639 -1.77 -14.61 22.66
CA LYS A 639 -0.62 -15.51 22.50
C LYS A 639 0.46 -14.89 21.62
N ARG A 640 0.08 -14.19 20.54
CA ARG A 640 1.04 -13.54 19.62
C ARG A 640 1.85 -12.42 20.27
N THR A 641 1.43 -11.85 21.40
CA THR A 641 2.24 -10.87 22.14
C THR A 641 3.40 -11.50 22.91
N GLU A 642 3.36 -12.81 23.15
CA GLU A 642 4.47 -13.55 23.78
C GLU A 642 5.67 -13.69 22.82
N ASP A 643 5.41 -13.67 21.51
CA ASP A 643 6.44 -13.71 20.47
C ASP A 643 7.17 -12.37 20.29
N GLU A 644 6.67 -11.28 20.89
CA GLU A 644 7.25 -9.93 20.76
C GLU A 644 8.55 -9.80 21.56
N PRO A 645 9.71 -9.57 20.93
CA PRO A 645 10.99 -9.48 21.62
C PRO A 645 11.05 -8.43 22.74
N LEU A 646 10.37 -7.28 22.58
CA LEU A 646 10.29 -6.26 23.65
C LEU A 646 9.64 -6.79 24.93
N ASN A 647 8.81 -7.84 24.86
CA ASN A 647 8.19 -8.46 26.02
C ASN A 647 9.08 -9.43 26.78
N GLY A 648 10.29 -9.73 26.29
CA GLY A 648 11.28 -10.51 27.02
C GLY A 648 11.71 -9.87 28.35
N THR A 649 11.57 -8.55 28.50
CA THR A 649 11.81 -7.83 29.76
C THR A 649 10.70 -6.81 30.05
N GLN A 650 10.43 -6.55 31.33
CA GLN A 650 9.44 -5.53 31.74
C GLN A 650 9.98 -4.10 31.72
N VAL A 651 11.29 -3.95 31.94
CA VAL A 651 12.01 -2.68 31.88
C VAL A 651 12.94 -2.76 30.66
N PRO A 652 12.73 -1.94 29.62
CA PRO A 652 13.57 -1.97 28.43
C PRO A 652 14.98 -1.47 28.77
N GLU A 653 16.00 -1.97 28.08
CA GLU A 653 17.41 -1.55 28.27
C GLU A 653 17.58 -0.02 28.15
N SER A 654 16.84 0.61 27.24
CA SER A 654 16.83 2.05 27.00
C SER A 654 16.24 2.88 28.14
N TYR A 655 15.57 2.28 29.13
CA TYR A 655 15.03 2.98 30.30
C TYR A 655 16.12 3.69 31.09
N GLU A 656 17.17 2.96 31.47
CA GLU A 656 18.26 3.48 32.31
C GLU A 656 19.00 4.63 31.61
N ALA A 657 19.22 4.50 30.30
CA ALA A 657 19.95 5.50 29.52
C ALA A 657 19.13 6.77 29.22
N PHE A 658 17.82 6.64 28.97
CA PHE A 658 17.04 7.72 28.34
C PHE A 658 15.77 8.14 29.10
N LEU A 659 15.05 7.24 29.77
CA LEU A 659 13.82 7.58 30.49
C LEU A 659 14.09 7.97 31.95
N LYS A 660 14.84 7.14 32.69
CA LYS A 660 15.16 7.37 34.09
C LYS A 660 15.81 8.75 34.33
N PRO A 661 16.76 9.23 33.51
CA PRO A 661 17.33 10.55 33.70
C PRO A 661 16.29 11.67 33.54
N LEU A 662 15.29 11.52 32.66
CA LEU A 662 14.24 12.53 32.49
C LEU A 662 13.32 12.60 33.72
N ILE A 663 12.93 11.42 34.23
CA ILE A 663 12.08 11.27 35.42
C ILE A 663 12.79 11.86 36.65
N HIS A 664 14.05 11.48 36.92
CA HIS A 664 14.71 11.80 38.19
C HIS A 664 15.59 13.06 38.19
N SER A 665 16.01 13.59 37.04
CA SER A 665 16.93 14.75 37.01
C SER A 665 16.34 15.98 37.70
N SER A 666 16.97 16.46 38.77
CA SER A 666 17.02 17.89 39.05
C SER A 666 18.08 18.51 38.13
N PHE A 667 17.80 19.72 37.63
CA PHE A 667 18.54 20.41 36.57
C PHE A 667 20.06 20.20 36.63
N CYS A 668 20.68 19.68 35.56
CA CYS A 668 22.14 19.69 35.42
C CYS A 668 22.52 20.46 34.15
N LYS A 669 23.37 21.47 34.34
CA LYS A 669 24.03 22.23 33.28
C LYS A 669 25.20 21.39 32.71
N ASP A 670 25.54 21.76 31.48
CA ASP A 670 26.79 21.49 30.77
C ASP A 670 26.88 20.24 29.89
N ALA A 671 26.88 20.49 28.57
CA ALA A 671 27.83 19.95 27.61
C ALA A 671 27.76 20.78 26.31
N THR A 672 28.83 21.53 26.03
CA THR A 672 29.09 22.23 24.77
C THR A 672 29.79 21.28 23.78
N THR A 673 29.28 21.15 22.56
CA THR A 673 30.02 20.54 21.44
C THR A 673 29.86 21.41 20.19
N SER A 674 30.99 21.86 19.65
CA SER A 674 31.11 22.70 18.46
C SER A 674 30.86 21.91 17.17
N ILE A 675 30.21 22.54 16.18
CA ILE A 675 30.00 22.00 14.82
C ILE A 675 30.84 22.84 13.83
N ILE A 676 31.63 22.16 12.99
CA ILE A 676 32.42 22.72 11.89
C ILE A 676 31.58 22.62 10.60
N ILE A 677 31.48 23.71 9.84
CA ILE A 677 30.81 23.78 8.54
C ILE A 677 31.89 23.78 7.44
N PHE A 678 31.81 22.84 6.49
CA PHE A 678 32.61 22.85 5.26
C PHE A 678 31.79 23.43 4.10
N VAL A 679 32.42 24.32 3.32
CA VAL A 679 31.90 24.89 2.06
C VAL A 679 32.63 24.21 0.91
N LEU A 680 31.89 23.68 -0.08
CA LEU A 680 32.46 23.10 -1.30
C LEU A 680 32.19 24.00 -2.51
N GLY A 681 33.26 24.24 -3.28
CA GLY A 681 33.28 25.02 -4.51
C GLY A 681 32.93 24.20 -5.76
N SER A 682 32.39 24.90 -6.75
CA SER A 682 31.95 24.40 -8.05
C SER A 682 33.05 24.50 -9.11
N HIS A 683 33.16 23.51 -10.02
CA HIS A 683 33.65 23.76 -11.38
C HIS A 683 32.97 22.87 -12.42
N SER A 684 32.84 23.47 -13.60
CA SER A 684 32.17 23.01 -14.81
C SER A 684 33.14 22.41 -15.82
N ALA A 685 32.69 21.47 -16.64
CA ALA A 685 32.84 21.51 -18.10
C ALA A 685 31.95 20.44 -18.75
N LEU A 686 31.29 20.83 -19.84
CA LEU A 686 30.30 20.04 -20.58
C LEU A 686 30.99 19.08 -21.57
N SER A 687 30.74 17.79 -21.39
CA SER A 687 30.61 16.83 -22.49
C SER A 687 29.13 16.53 -22.72
N ALA A 688 28.79 15.73 -23.74
CA ALA A 688 27.41 15.33 -24.05
C ALA A 688 26.65 14.90 -22.79
N MET A 689 25.48 15.49 -22.58
CA MET A 689 24.81 15.53 -21.27
C MET A 689 24.14 14.19 -20.93
N GLU A 690 24.60 13.54 -19.85
CA GLU A 690 24.02 12.30 -19.34
C GLU A 690 22.66 12.55 -18.67
N LEU A 691 21.86 11.50 -18.46
CA LEU A 691 20.58 11.60 -17.74
C LEU A 691 20.74 12.15 -16.31
N LYS A 692 21.85 11.84 -15.63
CA LYS A 692 22.18 12.38 -14.30
C LYS A 692 22.30 13.91 -14.30
N ASP A 693 22.81 14.48 -15.39
CA ASP A 693 23.03 15.92 -15.55
C ASP A 693 21.79 16.62 -16.14
N LEU A 694 20.98 15.88 -16.92
CA LEU A 694 19.73 16.38 -17.50
C LEU A 694 18.64 16.62 -16.45
N ALA A 695 18.50 15.72 -15.46
CA ALA A 695 17.43 15.79 -14.45
C ALA A 695 17.39 17.13 -13.67
N PRO A 696 18.50 17.64 -13.10
CA PRO A 696 18.56 18.97 -12.48
C PRO A 696 18.14 20.11 -13.42
N LEU A 697 18.57 20.04 -14.68
CA LEU A 697 18.28 21.06 -15.68
C LEU A 697 16.80 21.08 -16.09
N LEU A 698 16.17 19.90 -16.22
CA LEU A 698 14.73 19.79 -16.46
C LEU A 698 13.94 20.43 -15.33
N LEU A 699 14.28 20.14 -14.07
CA LEU A 699 13.57 20.71 -12.93
C LEU A 699 13.79 22.23 -12.82
N LYS A 700 15.01 22.72 -13.08
CA LYS A 700 15.32 24.16 -13.15
C LYS A 700 14.50 24.85 -14.26
N LYS A 701 14.37 24.20 -15.43
CA LYS A 701 13.56 24.68 -16.54
C LYS A 701 12.08 24.77 -16.19
N GLU A 702 11.52 23.77 -15.51
CA GLU A 702 10.12 23.82 -15.06
C GLU A 702 9.86 24.99 -14.11
N ARG A 703 10.77 25.26 -13.16
CA ARG A 703 10.65 26.42 -12.26
C ARG A 703 10.69 27.74 -13.01
N ALA A 704 11.59 27.88 -13.98
CA ALA A 704 11.71 29.08 -14.79
C ALA A 704 10.53 29.28 -15.77
N GLY A 705 9.82 28.20 -16.13
CA GLY A 705 8.68 28.24 -17.06
C GLY A 705 7.33 28.56 -16.40
N GLY A 706 7.23 28.41 -15.08
CA GLY A 706 6.04 28.79 -14.33
C GLY A 706 5.88 30.29 -14.19
N ASP A 707 4.66 30.76 -13.94
CA ASP A 707 4.33 32.19 -13.90
C ASP A 707 3.71 32.66 -12.57
N ILE A 708 3.81 31.84 -11.53
CA ILE A 708 3.44 32.20 -10.15
C ILE A 708 4.68 32.38 -9.26
N ASP A 709 4.55 33.13 -8.17
CA ASP A 709 5.59 33.19 -7.13
C ASP A 709 5.26 32.19 -6.00
N PRO A 710 6.01 31.08 -5.83
CA PRO A 710 5.71 30.11 -4.78
C PRO A 710 5.78 30.74 -3.37
N THR A 711 6.55 31.81 -3.15
CA THR A 711 6.74 32.46 -1.84
C THR A 711 5.44 33.04 -1.30
N VAL A 712 4.60 33.61 -2.17
CA VAL A 712 3.29 34.15 -1.77
C VAL A 712 2.41 33.03 -1.21
N LEU A 713 2.41 31.87 -1.86
CA LEU A 713 1.65 30.70 -1.38
C LEU A 713 2.27 30.08 -0.14
N THR A 714 3.60 30.04 -0.05
CA THR A 714 4.31 29.62 1.17
C THR A 714 3.87 30.43 2.37
N ASN A 715 3.80 31.76 2.25
CA ASN A 715 3.35 32.62 3.34
C ASN A 715 1.90 32.32 3.76
N VAL A 716 1.03 31.93 2.83
CA VAL A 716 -0.34 31.50 3.16
C VAL A 716 -0.36 30.15 3.88
N LEU A 717 0.42 29.17 3.39
CA LEU A 717 0.47 27.81 3.94
C LEU A 717 1.23 27.74 5.28
N ARG A 718 2.08 28.71 5.57
CA ARG A 718 2.96 28.75 6.74
C ARG A 718 2.60 29.84 7.74
N ASP A 719 1.43 30.46 7.60
CA ASP A 719 0.94 31.52 8.49
C ASP A 719 1.86 32.77 8.55
N GLY A 720 2.56 33.04 7.44
CA GLY A 720 3.44 34.20 7.25
C GLY A 720 4.92 33.84 7.07
N ALA A 721 5.71 34.81 6.59
CA ALA A 721 7.14 34.64 6.36
C ALA A 721 7.92 34.39 7.66
N ASP A 722 7.57 35.12 8.73
CA ASP A 722 8.24 35.02 10.04
C ASP A 722 8.02 33.64 10.67
N GLU A 723 6.79 33.11 10.61
CA GLU A 723 6.47 31.81 11.17
C GLU A 723 7.13 30.67 10.36
N ASN A 724 7.21 30.83 9.03
CA ASN A 724 8.00 29.91 8.21
C ASN A 724 9.50 29.94 8.53
N ALA A 725 10.07 31.12 8.80
CA ALA A 725 11.47 31.26 9.20
C ALA A 725 11.73 30.54 10.54
N ARG A 726 10.83 30.69 11.51
CA ARG A 726 10.88 29.95 12.79
C ARG A 726 10.79 28.44 12.60
N ARG A 727 9.89 27.98 11.73
CA ARG A 727 9.79 26.56 11.35
C ARG A 727 11.13 26.05 10.79
N LYS A 728 11.74 26.76 9.84
CA LYS A 728 13.04 26.39 9.26
C LYS A 728 14.15 26.33 10.31
N ALA A 729 14.16 27.26 11.26
CA ALA A 729 15.10 27.22 12.39
C ALA A 729 14.91 25.95 13.24
N MET A 730 13.66 25.54 13.53
CA MET A 730 13.39 24.30 14.26
C MET A 730 13.82 23.05 13.48
N ILE A 731 13.64 23.03 12.16
CA ILE A 731 14.09 21.93 11.30
C ILE A 731 15.61 21.84 11.29
N ALA A 732 16.30 22.98 11.13
CA ALA A 732 17.75 23.04 11.15
C ALA A 732 18.34 22.56 12.49
N LEU A 733 17.65 22.78 13.62
CA LEU A 733 18.05 22.21 14.91
C LEU A 733 17.99 20.67 14.91
N ALA A 734 16.99 20.06 14.28
CA ALA A 734 16.93 18.60 14.15
C ALA A 734 17.98 18.08 13.16
N GLU A 735 18.10 18.70 11.99
CA GLU A 735 19.00 18.32 10.90
C GLU A 735 20.48 18.34 11.33
N ASN A 736 20.88 19.33 12.13
CA ASN A 736 22.27 19.47 12.60
C ASN A 736 22.55 18.70 13.89
N HIS A 737 21.56 18.09 14.54
CA HIS A 737 21.76 17.39 15.80
C HIS A 737 22.10 15.90 15.55
N PRO A 738 23.22 15.36 16.11
CA PRO A 738 23.79 14.05 15.74
C PRO A 738 22.86 12.84 15.94
N VAL A 739 21.82 12.98 16.76
CA VAL A 739 20.81 11.94 17.00
C VAL A 739 19.46 12.26 16.34
N LEU A 740 19.07 13.53 16.26
CA LEU A 740 17.74 13.89 15.75
C LEU A 740 17.74 13.92 14.22
N SER A 741 18.92 14.03 13.61
CA SER A 741 19.15 13.96 12.18
C SER A 741 19.08 12.55 11.59
N ASP A 742 19.11 11.51 12.43
CA ASP A 742 18.99 10.11 11.98
C ASP A 742 17.63 9.87 11.34
N ARG A 743 17.63 9.53 10.04
CA ARG A 743 16.42 9.19 9.27
C ARG A 743 16.44 7.75 8.74
N ASP A 744 17.31 6.91 9.27
CA ASP A 744 17.60 5.54 8.80
C ASP A 744 16.74 4.48 9.48
N MET A 745 15.45 4.78 9.58
CA MET A 745 14.47 3.96 10.31
C MET A 745 14.16 2.63 9.60
N VAL A 746 14.36 2.58 8.28
CA VAL A 746 13.93 1.47 7.41
C VAL A 746 14.83 0.23 7.51
N TYR A 747 16.03 0.38 8.10
CA TYR A 747 16.96 -0.72 8.35
C TYR A 747 16.77 -1.35 9.71
N ARG A 748 15.80 -0.90 10.51
CA ARG A 748 15.62 -1.29 11.90
C ARG A 748 14.34 -2.08 12.09
N ASN A 749 14.41 -3.15 12.87
CA ASN A 749 13.23 -3.86 13.36
C ASN A 749 12.49 -3.03 14.44
N HIS A 750 11.35 -3.52 14.91
CA HIS A 750 10.51 -2.82 15.90
C HIS A 750 11.26 -2.49 17.20
N THR A 751 12.04 -3.43 17.75
CA THR A 751 12.82 -3.23 18.98
C THR A 751 13.90 -2.16 18.79
N GLU A 752 14.65 -2.22 17.68
CA GLU A 752 15.68 -1.24 17.34
C GLU A 752 15.09 0.15 17.11
N ARG A 753 13.93 0.25 16.43
CA ARG A 753 13.21 1.51 16.22
C ARG A 753 12.69 2.09 17.52
N TYR A 754 12.13 1.28 18.41
CA TYR A 754 11.70 1.73 19.74
C TYR A 754 12.86 2.33 20.54
N ASN A 755 13.99 1.62 20.62
CA ASN A 755 15.17 2.07 21.35
C ASN A 755 15.76 3.36 20.77
N MET A 756 15.86 3.46 19.44
CA MET A 756 16.26 4.70 18.78
C MET A 756 15.24 5.82 19.01
N GLY A 757 13.95 5.49 19.02
CA GLY A 757 12.86 6.41 19.32
C GLY A 757 12.97 7.02 20.71
N LEU A 758 13.25 6.21 21.74
CA LEU A 758 13.51 6.70 23.10
C LEU A 758 14.78 7.57 23.18
N LYS A 759 15.84 7.18 22.48
CA LYS A 759 17.06 8.00 22.38
C LYS A 759 16.74 9.37 21.78
N LYS A 760 15.97 9.42 20.68
CA LYS A 760 15.50 10.67 20.07
C LYS A 760 14.62 11.47 21.02
N VAL A 761 13.71 10.84 21.77
CA VAL A 761 12.88 11.50 22.79
C VAL A 761 13.73 12.21 23.84
N TYR A 762 14.76 11.54 24.35
CA TYR A 762 15.68 12.14 25.31
C TYR A 762 16.33 13.39 24.73
N HIS A 763 16.95 13.29 23.55
CA HIS A 763 17.62 14.41 22.91
C HIS A 763 16.66 15.54 22.53
N PHE A 764 15.46 15.22 22.06
CA PHE A 764 14.40 16.20 21.78
C PHE A 764 14.09 17.01 23.03
N ILE A 765 13.86 16.37 24.17
CA ILE A 765 13.57 17.05 25.44
C ILE A 765 14.77 17.87 25.92
N GLN A 766 16.00 17.38 25.75
CA GLN A 766 17.21 18.15 26.07
C GLN A 766 17.33 19.41 25.22
N VAL A 767 17.04 19.33 23.92
CA VAL A 767 17.01 20.50 23.03
C VAL A 767 15.93 21.49 23.48
N LEU A 768 14.71 21.04 23.78
CA LEU A 768 13.65 21.93 24.30
C LEU A 768 14.08 22.67 25.56
N ARG A 769 14.75 21.97 26.49
CA ARG A 769 15.23 22.54 27.75
C ARG A 769 16.38 23.52 27.52
N ARG A 770 17.38 23.14 26.71
CA ARG A 770 18.58 23.95 26.40
C ARG A 770 18.21 25.25 25.69
N GLU A 771 17.36 25.15 24.67
CA GLU A 771 16.91 26.28 23.85
C GLU A 771 15.71 27.02 24.47
N LYS A 772 15.22 26.58 25.65
CA LYS A 772 14.05 27.14 26.36
C LYS A 772 12.78 27.23 25.49
N ILE A 773 12.55 26.23 24.65
CA ILE A 773 11.40 26.19 23.74
C ILE A 773 10.16 25.73 24.51
N THR A 774 9.36 26.69 24.98
CA THR A 774 8.08 26.43 25.67
C THR A 774 6.87 26.54 24.75
N ASP A 775 7.02 27.19 23.60
CA ASP A 775 5.94 27.35 22.62
C ASP A 775 5.56 26.01 21.96
N ARG A 776 4.26 25.71 21.93
CA ARG A 776 3.74 24.43 21.43
C ARG A 776 3.89 24.26 19.93
N THR A 777 3.78 25.35 19.19
CA THR A 777 3.89 25.35 17.73
C THR A 777 5.34 25.06 17.34
N LEU A 778 6.31 25.70 17.99
CA LEU A 778 7.74 25.42 17.81
C LEU A 778 8.11 23.99 18.19
N GLN A 779 7.61 23.48 19.32
CA GLN A 779 7.77 22.07 19.70
C GLN A 779 7.22 21.12 18.65
N GLN A 780 6.08 21.47 18.03
CA GLN A 780 5.46 20.67 16.99
C GLN A 780 6.27 20.68 15.68
N TYR A 781 6.87 21.81 15.31
CA TYR A 781 7.76 21.87 14.15
C TYR A 781 9.01 21.01 14.35
N LEU A 782 9.67 21.14 15.51
CA LEU A 782 10.85 20.34 15.82
C LEU A 782 10.51 18.84 15.85
N TYR A 783 9.41 18.46 16.52
CA TYR A 783 8.99 17.06 16.58
C TYR A 783 8.56 16.51 15.22
N GLY A 784 7.88 17.33 14.40
CA GLY A 784 7.50 16.97 13.03
C GLY A 784 8.70 16.70 12.12
N ALA A 785 9.83 17.37 12.36
CA ALA A 785 11.08 17.17 11.62
C ALA A 785 11.76 15.81 11.91
N LEU A 786 11.32 15.07 12.94
CA LEU A 786 11.96 13.81 13.34
C LEU A 786 11.58 12.62 12.45
N GLY A 787 10.55 12.74 11.60
CA GLY A 787 10.25 11.81 10.50
C GLY A 787 9.32 10.63 10.81
N GLU A 788 9.06 10.34 12.09
CA GLU A 788 8.10 9.33 12.55
C GLU A 788 7.56 9.69 13.94
N PRO A 789 6.38 9.18 14.35
CA PRO A 789 5.91 9.27 15.72
C PRO A 789 6.84 8.51 16.67
N LEU A 790 7.17 9.12 17.80
CA LEU A 790 8.03 8.57 18.84
C LEU A 790 7.21 8.05 20.03
N PRO A 791 7.79 7.29 20.97
CA PRO A 791 7.06 6.71 22.12
C PRO A 791 6.23 7.69 22.96
N ILE A 792 6.54 8.99 22.92
CA ILE A 792 5.82 10.04 23.66
C ILE A 792 4.69 10.71 22.88
N ASP A 793 4.36 10.25 21.66
CA ASP A 793 3.38 10.93 20.80
C ASP A 793 2.02 11.07 21.50
N VAL A 794 1.52 9.98 22.07
CA VAL A 794 0.27 9.95 22.85
C VAL A 794 0.35 10.79 24.12
N HIS A 795 1.53 10.86 24.76
CA HIS A 795 1.73 11.73 25.92
C HIS A 795 1.49 13.20 25.56
N ARG A 796 2.05 13.65 24.43
CA ARG A 796 1.92 15.03 23.94
C ARG A 796 0.54 15.32 23.35
N ALA A 797 0.00 14.38 22.56
CA ALA A 797 -1.20 14.60 21.75
C ALA A 797 -2.51 14.29 22.49
N MET A 798 -2.50 13.40 23.49
CA MET A 798 -3.71 12.93 24.17
C MET A 798 -3.64 13.11 25.69
N PHE A 799 -2.58 12.65 26.34
CA PHE A 799 -2.47 12.64 27.81
C PHE A 799 -2.47 14.06 28.39
N ILE A 800 -1.56 14.94 27.92
CA ILE A 800 -1.52 16.34 28.38
C ILE A 800 -2.84 17.06 28.07
N PRO A 801 -3.37 17.04 26.83
CA PRO A 801 -4.66 17.67 26.54
C PRO A 801 -5.84 17.16 27.37
N THR A 802 -5.87 15.87 27.75
CA THR A 802 -6.90 15.36 28.66
C THR A 802 -6.77 15.94 30.06
N LEU A 803 -5.56 16.10 30.59
CA LEU A 803 -5.37 16.81 31.86
C LEU A 803 -5.82 18.28 31.76
N GLU A 804 -5.54 18.95 30.64
CA GLU A 804 -5.98 20.34 30.41
C GLU A 804 -7.50 20.49 30.32
N ASN A 805 -8.16 19.52 29.70
CA ASN A 805 -9.57 19.61 29.36
C ASN A 805 -10.49 18.95 30.38
N GLN A 806 -10.05 17.94 31.12
CA GLN A 806 -10.92 17.12 31.98
C GLN A 806 -10.54 17.15 33.46
N ALA A 807 -9.29 17.51 33.78
CA ALA A 807 -8.91 17.70 35.18
C ALA A 807 -9.43 19.03 35.70
N ASP A 808 -9.90 19.06 36.95
CA ASP A 808 -10.25 20.31 37.63
C ASP A 808 -8.99 21.12 38.01
N ASP A 809 -9.16 22.32 38.55
CA ASP A 809 -8.05 23.26 38.78
C ASP A 809 -7.07 22.77 39.87
N GLU A 810 -7.50 21.91 40.78
CA GLU A 810 -6.61 21.29 41.78
C GLU A 810 -5.81 20.15 41.15
N GLN A 811 -6.48 19.29 40.40
CA GLN A 811 -5.83 18.22 39.65
C GLN A 811 -4.83 18.77 38.63
N GLN A 812 -5.14 19.89 37.96
CA GLN A 812 -4.22 20.54 37.02
C GLN A 812 -2.97 21.05 37.71
N ARG A 813 -3.09 21.73 38.86
CA ARG A 813 -1.94 22.20 39.65
C ARG A 813 -1.03 21.04 40.09
N LYS A 814 -1.61 19.88 40.38
CA LYS A 814 -0.88 18.67 40.77
C LYS A 814 -0.17 17.98 39.58
N TRP A 815 -0.90 17.70 38.51
CA TRP A 815 -0.45 16.76 37.47
C TRP A 815 0.18 17.42 36.23
N LEU A 816 -0.28 18.60 35.81
CA LEU A 816 0.24 19.25 34.59
C LEU A 816 1.73 19.62 34.69
N PRO A 817 2.25 20.15 35.83
CA PRO A 817 3.67 20.44 35.94
C PRO A 817 4.53 19.18 35.81
N LEU A 818 4.09 18.05 36.36
CA LEU A 818 4.79 16.78 36.25
C LEU A 818 4.81 16.26 34.80
N ALA A 819 3.66 16.31 34.12
CA ALA A 819 3.54 15.87 32.75
C ALA A 819 4.36 16.74 31.78
N ARG A 820 4.20 18.08 31.85
CA ARG A 820 4.89 19.03 30.95
C ARG A 820 6.41 19.04 31.13
N ASN A 821 6.91 18.69 32.31
CA ASN A 821 8.35 18.59 32.59
C ASN A 821 8.91 17.18 32.36
N PHE A 822 8.11 16.24 31.85
CA PHE A 822 8.49 14.83 31.62
C PHE A 822 8.95 14.12 32.90
N LYS A 823 8.33 14.45 34.03
CA LYS A 823 8.46 13.74 35.31
C LYS A 823 7.53 12.54 35.39
N ILE A 824 6.46 12.56 34.60
CA ILE A 824 5.61 11.42 34.34
C ILE A 824 5.39 11.31 32.83
N PHE A 825 5.40 10.08 32.32
CA PHE A 825 5.05 9.75 30.95
C PHE A 825 3.67 9.08 30.95
N GLY A 826 2.85 9.44 29.97
CA GLY A 826 1.41 9.20 30.02
C GLY A 826 0.87 8.56 28.76
N ALA A 827 0.06 7.50 28.91
CA ALA A 827 -0.72 6.88 27.83
C ALA A 827 -2.21 7.24 27.93
N TYR A 828 -2.96 7.00 26.85
CA TYR A 828 -4.42 7.19 26.80
C TYR A 828 -5.11 5.86 26.53
N ALA A 829 -5.63 5.22 27.59
CA ALA A 829 -6.14 3.85 27.59
C ALA A 829 -7.66 3.80 27.57
N GLN A 830 -8.25 3.98 26.38
CA GLN A 830 -9.69 3.95 26.17
C GLN A 830 -10.19 2.62 25.58
N THR A 831 -9.48 2.08 24.59
CA THR A 831 -9.87 0.89 23.84
C THR A 831 -9.49 -0.41 24.54
N GLU A 832 -10.26 -1.46 24.30
CA GLU A 832 -10.06 -2.81 24.82
C GLU A 832 -9.94 -3.85 23.68
N LEU A 833 -9.38 -5.02 23.97
CA LEU A 833 -9.25 -6.13 23.02
C LEU A 833 -10.62 -6.52 22.42
N GLY A 834 -11.65 -6.56 23.28
CA GLY A 834 -13.05 -6.80 22.93
C GLY A 834 -13.80 -5.58 22.40
N HIS A 835 -13.38 -4.36 22.74
CA HIS A 835 -14.15 -3.14 22.47
C HIS A 835 -13.28 -1.99 21.96
N GLY A 836 -13.21 -1.82 20.63
CA GLY A 836 -12.50 -0.71 19.98
C GLY A 836 -13.43 0.49 19.71
N SER A 837 -14.40 0.33 18.82
CA SER A 837 -15.30 1.42 18.36
C SER A 837 -16.56 1.58 19.22
N ASN A 838 -16.73 0.79 20.29
CA ASN A 838 -17.90 0.80 21.18
C ASN A 838 -17.43 1.11 22.61
N VAL A 839 -16.99 2.35 22.83
CA VAL A 839 -16.45 2.78 24.12
C VAL A 839 -17.48 2.66 25.25
N GLN A 840 -18.78 2.79 24.95
CA GLN A 840 -19.85 2.63 25.94
C GLN A 840 -19.98 1.19 26.47
N GLY A 841 -19.54 0.21 25.66
CA GLY A 841 -19.58 -1.22 25.95
C GLY A 841 -18.32 -1.79 26.58
N ILE A 842 -17.31 -0.97 26.91
CA ILE A 842 -16.07 -1.46 27.55
C ILE A 842 -16.37 -2.20 28.85
N GLU A 843 -15.54 -3.18 29.21
CA GLU A 843 -15.75 -4.10 30.31
C GLU A 843 -14.97 -3.71 31.57
N THR A 844 -13.87 -2.95 31.46
CA THR A 844 -13.09 -2.49 32.63
C THR A 844 -13.96 -1.64 33.56
N THR A 845 -13.92 -1.94 34.86
CA THR A 845 -14.74 -1.28 35.88
C THR A 845 -13.89 -0.42 36.83
N ALA A 846 -14.54 0.57 37.43
CA ALA A 846 -14.02 1.40 38.51
C ALA A 846 -15.08 1.47 39.61
N THR A 847 -14.90 0.72 40.70
CA THR A 847 -15.88 0.68 41.80
C THR A 847 -15.46 1.64 42.91
N TYR A 848 -16.33 2.58 43.30
CA TYR A 848 -16.03 3.54 44.36
C TYR A 848 -16.25 2.93 45.75
N ASP A 849 -15.21 2.99 46.59
CA ASP A 849 -15.24 2.63 48.00
C ASP A 849 -15.35 3.89 48.86
N LYS A 850 -16.52 4.07 49.50
CA LYS A 850 -16.82 5.23 50.34
C LYS A 850 -15.97 5.26 51.62
N GLN A 851 -15.56 4.11 52.14
CA GLN A 851 -14.85 4.04 53.42
C GLN A 851 -13.42 4.58 53.27
N THR A 852 -12.76 4.23 52.17
CA THR A 852 -11.39 4.66 51.91
C THR A 852 -11.29 5.87 50.98
N GLN A 853 -12.40 6.28 50.35
CA GLN A 853 -12.44 7.28 49.28
C GLN A 853 -11.49 6.92 48.13
N GLU A 854 -11.57 5.68 47.67
CA GLU A 854 -10.76 5.16 46.57
C GLU A 854 -11.64 4.52 45.49
N PHE A 855 -11.11 4.42 44.27
CA PHE A 855 -11.68 3.59 43.22
C PHE A 855 -10.88 2.30 43.09
N VAL A 856 -11.59 1.17 42.93
CA VAL A 856 -11.01 -0.13 42.61
C VAL A 856 -11.17 -0.37 41.11
N ILE A 857 -10.06 -0.34 40.36
CA ILE A 857 -10.00 -0.56 38.92
C ILE A 857 -9.77 -2.04 38.63
N HIS A 858 -10.60 -2.64 37.77
CA HIS A 858 -10.50 -4.06 37.43
C HIS A 858 -10.87 -4.36 35.97
N SER A 859 -10.09 -5.23 35.33
CA SER A 859 -10.33 -5.83 34.01
C SER A 859 -10.86 -7.26 34.19
N PRO A 860 -12.19 -7.47 34.17
CA PRO A 860 -12.81 -8.74 34.60
C PRO A 860 -12.67 -9.91 33.60
N THR A 861 -12.35 -9.64 32.33
CA THR A 861 -12.33 -10.64 31.25
C THR A 861 -11.06 -10.51 30.40
N LEU A 862 -10.75 -11.53 29.57
CA LEU A 862 -9.63 -11.44 28.62
C LEU A 862 -9.83 -10.27 27.65
N THR A 863 -11.08 -10.05 27.24
CA THR A 863 -11.45 -9.02 26.28
C THR A 863 -11.49 -7.61 26.86
N SER A 864 -11.58 -7.47 28.19
CA SER A 864 -11.53 -6.18 28.90
C SER A 864 -10.13 -5.56 28.98
N ARG A 865 -9.08 -6.29 28.60
CA ARG A 865 -7.70 -5.79 28.58
C ARG A 865 -7.63 -4.54 27.71
N LYS A 866 -7.03 -3.47 28.23
CA LYS A 866 -6.71 -2.28 27.43
C LYS A 866 -5.79 -2.71 26.30
N TRP A 867 -6.02 -2.19 25.10
CA TRP A 867 -5.34 -2.67 23.89
C TRP A 867 -5.23 -1.56 22.86
N TRP A 868 -4.05 -1.36 22.26
CA TRP A 868 -3.62 -0.29 21.35
C TRP A 868 -3.01 1.01 21.91
N PRO A 869 -3.15 1.45 23.17
CA PRO A 869 -2.61 2.74 23.58
C PRO A 869 -1.12 2.88 23.29
N GLY A 870 -0.74 3.91 22.53
CA GLY A 870 0.66 4.21 22.25
C GLY A 870 1.39 4.66 23.51
N GLY A 871 2.63 4.20 23.67
CA GLY A 871 3.44 4.47 24.86
C GLY A 871 3.11 3.57 26.05
N LEU A 872 2.08 2.72 25.99
CA LEU A 872 1.63 1.94 27.13
C LEU A 872 2.53 0.74 27.42
N GLY A 873 3.11 0.11 26.38
CA GLY A 873 3.77 -1.19 26.52
C GLY A 873 5.00 -1.13 27.43
N LYS A 874 5.83 -0.11 27.27
CA LYS A 874 7.17 0.02 27.87
C LYS A 874 7.50 1.45 28.34
N THR A 875 6.85 2.49 27.83
CA THR A 875 7.27 3.89 28.05
C THR A 875 6.52 4.58 29.19
N ALA A 876 5.21 4.41 29.27
CA ALA A 876 4.35 5.19 30.14
C ALA A 876 4.47 4.76 31.61
N THR A 877 4.60 5.76 32.48
CA THR A 877 4.51 5.60 33.94
C THR A 877 3.07 5.66 34.44
N HIS A 878 2.21 6.38 33.72
CA HIS A 878 0.81 6.65 34.04
C HIS A 878 -0.06 6.44 32.81
N ALA A 879 -1.34 6.13 33.00
CA ALA A 879 -2.33 6.05 31.94
C ALA A 879 -3.63 6.75 32.33
N ILE A 880 -4.27 7.42 31.38
CA ILE A 880 -5.69 7.78 31.51
C ILE A 880 -6.51 6.55 31.12
N VAL A 881 -6.99 5.81 32.11
CA VAL A 881 -7.80 4.60 31.97
C VAL A 881 -9.27 4.99 31.90
N HIS A 882 -9.95 4.64 30.81
CA HIS A 882 -11.40 4.73 30.77
C HIS A 882 -12.01 3.45 31.35
N ALA A 883 -12.93 3.60 32.30
CA ALA A 883 -13.57 2.49 32.98
C ALA A 883 -15.03 2.84 33.31
N ARG A 884 -15.88 1.81 33.41
CA ARG A 884 -17.28 1.97 33.84
C ARG A 884 -17.32 2.23 35.34
N LEU A 885 -17.87 3.37 35.74
CA LEU A 885 -17.98 3.77 37.14
C LEU A 885 -19.15 3.05 37.82
N PHE A 886 -18.86 2.33 38.91
CA PHE A 886 -19.85 1.72 39.78
C PHE A 886 -19.86 2.38 41.16
N ILE A 887 -21.05 2.75 41.64
CA ILE A 887 -21.27 3.28 42.99
C ILE A 887 -22.46 2.54 43.58
N ASP A 888 -22.28 1.89 44.74
CA ASP A 888 -23.31 1.05 45.38
C ASP A 888 -23.96 0.04 44.41
N GLY A 889 -23.16 -0.56 43.52
CA GLY A 889 -23.64 -1.51 42.50
C GLY A 889 -24.35 -0.90 41.29
N LYS A 890 -24.52 0.42 41.25
CA LYS A 890 -25.12 1.15 40.11
C LYS A 890 -24.06 1.59 39.12
N ASP A 891 -24.31 1.33 37.84
CA ASP A 891 -23.49 1.80 36.72
C ASP A 891 -23.80 3.27 36.37
N HIS A 892 -22.76 4.10 36.40
CA HIS A 892 -22.80 5.53 36.08
C HIS A 892 -22.12 5.87 34.74
N GLY A 893 -21.83 4.85 33.93
CA GLY A 893 -21.23 5.00 32.61
C GLY A 893 -19.71 5.16 32.67
N VAL A 894 -19.11 5.44 31.51
CA VAL A 894 -17.65 5.49 31.36
C VAL A 894 -17.09 6.81 31.86
N GLN A 895 -16.09 6.73 32.73
CA GLN A 895 -15.33 7.86 33.26
C GLN A 895 -13.83 7.66 33.04
N ALA A 896 -13.06 8.75 33.11
CA ALA A 896 -11.61 8.74 32.92
C ALA A 896 -10.88 8.81 34.27
N PHE A 897 -9.90 7.93 34.47
CA PHE A 897 -9.13 7.79 35.69
C PHE A 897 -7.63 7.85 35.39
N LEU A 898 -6.88 8.67 36.11
CA LEU A 898 -5.42 8.68 36.03
C LEU A 898 -4.88 7.54 36.90
N VAL A 899 -4.26 6.53 36.30
CA VAL A 899 -3.71 5.37 37.01
C VAL A 899 -2.20 5.36 36.84
N GLN A 900 -1.45 5.30 37.94
CA GLN A 900 -0.02 5.00 37.88
C GLN A 900 0.14 3.51 37.58
N ILE A 901 0.86 3.19 36.51
CA ILE A 901 1.01 1.81 36.03
C ILE A 901 2.39 1.22 36.29
N ARG A 902 3.41 2.07 36.48
CA ARG A 902 4.79 1.65 36.78
C ARG A 902 5.36 2.43 37.96
N SER A 903 6.26 1.79 38.71
CA SER A 903 7.06 2.47 39.73
C SER A 903 7.87 3.59 39.09
N LEU A 904 7.89 4.77 39.71
CA LEU A 904 8.76 5.86 39.22
C LEU A 904 10.23 5.57 39.47
N GLU A 905 10.57 4.66 40.40
CA GLU A 905 11.96 4.33 40.76
C GLU A 905 12.53 3.16 39.94
N THR A 906 11.76 2.09 39.79
CA THR A 906 12.22 0.85 39.14
C THR A 906 11.61 0.63 37.77
N HIS A 907 10.59 1.40 37.39
CA HIS A 907 9.80 1.24 36.17
C HIS A 907 9.11 -0.12 35.99
N LEU A 908 9.17 -0.98 37.01
CA LEU A 908 8.41 -2.22 37.06
C LEU A 908 6.91 -1.91 37.17
N PRO A 909 6.04 -2.74 36.57
CA PRO A 909 4.60 -2.64 36.77
C PRO A 909 4.24 -2.67 38.26
N LEU A 910 3.26 -1.85 38.67
CA LEU A 910 2.78 -1.90 40.06
C LEU A 910 1.96 -3.18 40.31
N ARG A 911 1.78 -3.54 41.58
CA ARG A 911 1.02 -4.73 41.99
C ARG A 911 -0.39 -4.70 41.39
N GLY A 912 -0.81 -5.83 40.81
CA GLY A 912 -2.12 -5.97 40.16
C GLY A 912 -2.17 -5.42 38.73
N ILE A 913 -1.03 -5.05 38.13
CA ILE A 913 -0.95 -4.54 36.76
C ILE A 913 -0.12 -5.48 35.89
N GLU A 914 -0.73 -5.95 34.81
CA GLU A 914 -0.05 -6.65 33.72
C GLU A 914 0.03 -5.71 32.52
N VAL A 915 1.21 -5.55 31.92
CA VAL A 915 1.42 -4.64 30.79
C VAL A 915 2.53 -5.16 29.87
N GLY A 916 2.39 -4.92 28.57
CA GLY A 916 3.35 -5.32 27.55
C GLY A 916 3.05 -4.71 26.19
N ASP A 917 3.94 -4.93 25.22
CA ASP A 917 3.81 -4.46 23.84
C ASP A 917 2.95 -5.45 23.01
N ILE A 918 2.19 -4.95 22.03
CA ILE A 918 1.32 -5.80 21.18
C ILE A 918 2.02 -6.28 19.90
N GLY A 919 3.27 -5.89 19.69
CA GLY A 919 4.10 -6.26 18.56
C GLY A 919 4.09 -5.27 17.39
N PRO A 920 4.77 -5.63 16.29
CA PRO A 920 4.92 -4.77 15.13
C PRO A 920 3.60 -4.59 14.37
N LYS A 921 3.51 -3.46 13.67
CA LYS A 921 2.32 -3.02 12.93
C LYS A 921 2.76 -2.50 11.56
N VAL A 922 1.78 -2.19 10.71
CA VAL A 922 2.06 -1.61 9.39
C VAL A 922 2.91 -0.33 9.48
N GLY A 923 2.62 0.54 10.45
CA GLY A 923 3.40 1.74 10.79
C GLY A 923 3.51 1.94 12.31
N PHE A 924 4.07 3.06 12.77
CA PHE A 924 4.29 3.37 14.19
C PHE A 924 5.28 2.43 14.90
N ASN A 925 6.24 1.86 14.19
CA ASN A 925 7.17 0.86 14.76
C ASN A 925 8.22 1.46 15.73
N ALA A 926 8.28 2.79 15.89
CA ALA A 926 9.03 3.41 16.99
C ALA A 926 8.20 3.57 18.27
N VAL A 927 6.88 3.36 18.22
CA VAL A 927 5.96 3.50 19.37
C VAL A 927 5.70 2.14 19.99
N ASP A 928 5.75 2.02 21.31
CA ASP A 928 5.38 0.82 22.05
C ASP A 928 3.85 0.79 22.31
N ASN A 929 3.07 0.41 21.31
CA ASN A 929 1.63 0.23 21.48
C ASN A 929 1.38 -0.96 22.40
N GLY A 930 0.70 -0.73 23.52
CA GLY A 930 0.64 -1.73 24.58
C GLY A 930 -0.73 -2.35 24.83
N TYR A 931 -0.71 -3.43 25.61
CA TYR A 931 -1.85 -3.93 26.35
C TYR A 931 -1.68 -3.67 27.84
N CYS A 932 -2.78 -3.56 28.59
CA CYS A 932 -2.75 -3.46 30.05
C CYS A 932 -3.98 -4.11 30.68
N SER A 933 -3.81 -4.87 31.76
CA SER A 933 -4.88 -5.45 32.57
C SER A 933 -4.75 -5.02 34.03
N PHE A 934 -5.88 -4.93 34.73
CA PHE A 934 -5.94 -4.48 36.12
C PHE A 934 -6.61 -5.55 37.00
N ASP A 935 -5.94 -5.96 38.06
CA ASP A 935 -6.46 -6.83 39.10
C ASP A 935 -6.65 -6.02 40.40
N HIS A 936 -7.87 -5.52 40.60
CA HIS A 936 -8.30 -4.80 41.79
C HIS A 936 -7.36 -3.67 42.24
N VAL A 937 -6.89 -2.85 41.30
CA VAL A 937 -5.95 -1.75 41.55
C VAL A 937 -6.67 -0.58 42.22
N ARG A 938 -6.19 -0.16 43.40
CA ARG A 938 -6.77 0.95 44.17
C ARG A 938 -6.13 2.28 43.80
N ILE A 939 -6.96 3.28 43.55
CA ILE A 939 -6.54 4.67 43.30
C ILE A 939 -7.35 5.67 44.15
N PRO A 940 -6.75 6.76 44.64
CA PRO A 940 -7.45 7.83 45.34
C PRO A 940 -8.59 8.48 44.54
N ARG A 941 -9.61 9.01 45.25
CA ARG A 941 -10.76 9.71 44.64
C ARG A 941 -10.34 10.86 43.70
N ASP A 942 -9.30 11.61 44.04
CA ASP A 942 -8.80 12.74 43.24
C ASP A 942 -8.13 12.31 41.91
N GLN A 943 -8.07 11.02 41.60
CA GLN A 943 -7.55 10.50 40.33
C GLN A 943 -8.62 10.29 39.25
N MET A 944 -9.91 10.43 39.56
CA MET A 944 -10.97 10.55 38.54
C MET A 944 -10.97 11.96 37.94
N MET A 945 -11.01 12.13 36.62
CA MET A 945 -11.04 13.46 35.98
C MET A 945 -12.33 14.23 36.31
N MET A 946 -12.25 15.23 37.19
CA MET A 946 -13.42 15.76 37.91
C MET A 946 -13.99 17.06 37.34
N ARG A 947 -13.52 17.60 36.20
CA ARG A 947 -13.99 18.91 35.71
C ARG A 947 -15.50 18.94 35.40
N TYR A 948 -16.00 17.92 34.71
CA TYR A 948 -17.38 17.88 34.21
C TYR A 948 -18.26 16.86 34.94
N ALA A 949 -17.70 15.77 35.44
CA ALA A 949 -18.40 14.76 36.23
C ALA A 949 -17.62 14.54 37.54
N LYS A 950 -18.30 14.40 38.68
CA LYS A 950 -17.63 14.27 40.00
C LYS A 950 -18.23 13.17 40.84
N VAL A 951 -17.40 12.56 41.68
CA VAL A 951 -17.84 11.74 42.81
C VAL A 951 -17.44 12.46 44.09
N LEU A 952 -18.44 12.85 44.88
CA LEU A 952 -18.22 13.47 46.18
C LEU A 952 -17.77 12.40 47.20
N PRO A 953 -17.14 12.79 48.33
CA PRO A 953 -16.67 11.84 49.34
C PRO A 953 -17.72 10.83 49.81
N ASP A 954 -18.98 11.25 49.94
CA ASP A 954 -20.13 10.44 50.33
C ASP A 954 -20.62 9.46 49.24
N GLY A 955 -20.05 9.51 48.03
CA GLY A 955 -20.45 8.73 46.87
C GLY A 955 -21.51 9.39 45.99
N THR A 956 -21.89 10.65 46.25
CA THR A 956 -22.82 11.37 45.37
C THR A 956 -22.17 11.63 44.00
N PHE A 957 -22.79 11.14 42.91
CA PHE A 957 -22.35 11.37 41.53
C PHE A 957 -22.98 12.61 40.90
N VAL A 958 -22.16 13.59 40.57
CA VAL A 958 -22.55 14.80 39.84
C VAL A 958 -22.35 14.56 38.35
N LYS A 959 -23.46 14.55 37.60
CA LYS A 959 -23.45 14.33 36.14
C LYS A 959 -22.95 15.55 35.37
N PRO A 960 -22.28 15.35 34.22
CA PRO A 960 -21.93 16.45 33.33
C PRO A 960 -23.16 17.05 32.66
N LYS A 961 -23.07 18.33 32.27
CA LYS A 961 -24.12 19.01 31.48
C LYS A 961 -24.36 18.34 30.12
N SER A 962 -23.36 17.62 29.61
CA SER A 962 -23.47 16.77 28.42
C SER A 962 -22.43 15.67 28.47
N ASP A 963 -22.83 14.45 28.18
CA ASP A 963 -21.91 13.29 28.07
C ASP A 963 -20.88 13.45 26.93
N LYS A 964 -21.14 14.37 25.99
CA LYS A 964 -20.22 14.69 24.88
C LYS A 964 -18.97 15.45 25.32
N LEU A 965 -18.96 16.05 26.52
CA LEU A 965 -17.81 16.80 27.05
C LEU A 965 -16.58 15.92 27.28
N VAL A 966 -16.79 14.64 27.57
CA VAL A 966 -15.71 13.64 27.74
C VAL A 966 -14.93 13.43 26.43
N TYR A 967 -15.52 13.76 25.27
CA TYR A 967 -14.92 13.59 23.94
C TYR A 967 -14.18 14.82 23.41
N LEU A 968 -14.07 15.90 24.19
CA LEU A 968 -13.50 17.17 23.72
C LEU A 968 -12.04 17.02 23.25
N THR A 969 -11.22 16.24 23.97
CA THR A 969 -9.85 15.92 23.57
C THR A 969 -9.80 15.21 22.22
N MET A 970 -10.69 14.24 22.00
CA MET A 970 -10.79 13.46 20.77
C MET A 970 -11.11 14.35 19.56
N VAL A 971 -12.08 15.26 19.73
CA VAL A 971 -12.49 16.21 18.68
C VAL A 971 -11.36 17.17 18.32
N ARG A 972 -10.60 17.65 19.31
CA ARG A 972 -9.40 18.47 19.08
C ARG A 972 -8.38 17.73 18.21
N VAL A 973 -8.06 16.48 18.57
CA VAL A 973 -7.08 15.65 17.86
C VAL A 973 -7.47 15.45 16.39
N ARG A 974 -8.76 15.23 16.11
CA ARG A 974 -9.27 15.12 14.74
C ARG A 974 -9.07 16.40 13.93
N ALA A 975 -9.29 17.58 14.52
CA ALA A 975 -9.08 18.85 13.82
C ALA A 975 -7.62 19.02 13.38
N TYR A 976 -6.65 18.69 14.24
CA TYR A 976 -5.23 18.73 13.89
C TYR A 976 -4.82 17.63 12.90
N LEU A 977 -5.43 16.44 12.98
CA LEU A 977 -5.19 15.35 12.05
C LEU A 977 -5.59 15.74 10.61
N ILE A 978 -6.69 16.48 10.46
CA ILE A 978 -7.14 17.00 9.16
C ILE A 978 -6.09 17.94 8.53
N VAL A 979 -5.48 18.85 9.32
CA VAL A 979 -4.37 19.69 8.83
C VAL A 979 -3.16 18.83 8.45
N LYS A 980 -2.84 17.81 9.26
CA LYS A 980 -1.74 16.87 8.98
C LYS A 980 -1.95 16.15 7.64
N PHE A 981 -3.18 15.78 7.27
CA PHE A 981 -3.48 15.20 5.96
C PHE A 981 -3.12 16.12 4.79
N GLY A 982 -3.39 17.43 4.91
CA GLY A 982 -2.96 18.42 3.91
C GLY A 982 -1.44 18.46 3.75
N HIS A 983 -0.70 18.51 4.86
CA HIS A 983 0.77 18.49 4.85
C HIS A 983 1.35 17.20 4.25
N VAL A 984 0.82 16.03 4.67
CA VAL A 984 1.30 14.73 4.19
C VAL A 984 1.03 14.57 2.69
N MET A 985 -0.16 14.96 2.20
CA MET A 985 -0.46 14.94 0.77
C MET A 985 0.41 15.95 0.01
N GLY A 986 0.68 17.13 0.59
CA GLY A 986 1.59 18.13 0.01
C GLY A 986 3.02 17.58 -0.14
N MET A 987 3.55 16.91 0.89
CA MET A 987 4.88 16.31 0.85
C MET A 987 4.98 15.22 -0.22
N THR A 988 3.99 14.32 -0.24
CA THR A 988 3.91 13.22 -1.19
C THR A 988 3.81 13.72 -2.64
N THR A 989 2.93 14.69 -2.91
CA THR A 989 2.80 15.26 -4.26
C THR A 989 4.03 16.06 -4.67
N THR A 990 4.75 16.66 -3.73
CA THR A 990 6.04 17.32 -4.00
C THR A 990 7.08 16.31 -4.49
N ILE A 991 7.23 15.16 -3.81
CA ILE A 991 8.14 14.07 -4.22
C ILE A 991 7.80 13.63 -5.65
N THR A 992 6.54 13.28 -5.88
CA THR A 992 6.10 12.72 -7.17
C THR A 992 6.16 13.73 -8.30
N THR A 993 5.84 15.01 -8.06
CA THR A 993 5.89 16.06 -9.08
C THR A 993 7.33 16.37 -9.49
N ARG A 994 8.24 16.53 -8.52
CA ARG A 994 9.67 16.75 -8.80
C ARG A 994 10.27 15.58 -9.57
N PHE A 995 10.01 14.35 -9.13
CA PHE A 995 10.46 13.15 -9.83
C PHE A 995 9.92 13.05 -11.25
N SER A 996 8.61 13.31 -11.43
CA SER A 996 7.95 13.24 -12.75
C SER A 996 8.46 14.31 -13.71
N ALA A 997 8.83 15.48 -13.19
CA ALA A 997 9.45 16.58 -13.95
C ALA A 997 10.90 16.26 -14.34
N ALA A 998 11.66 15.62 -13.47
CA ALA A 998 13.08 15.30 -13.67
C ALA A 998 13.30 14.01 -14.46
N ARG A 999 12.33 13.09 -14.48
CA ARG A 999 12.41 11.81 -15.19
C ARG A 999 11.87 11.94 -16.62
N VAL A 1000 12.54 11.27 -17.56
CA VAL A 1000 12.06 11.07 -18.92
C VAL A 1000 11.66 9.62 -19.17
N GLN A 1001 10.70 9.41 -20.08
CA GLN A 1001 10.28 8.10 -20.54
C GLN A 1001 9.66 8.20 -21.94
N GLY A 1002 9.86 7.15 -22.74
CA GLY A 1002 9.13 6.91 -23.98
C GLY A 1002 9.58 7.80 -25.14
N ARG A 1003 9.37 7.34 -26.38
CA ARG A 1003 9.93 7.97 -27.58
C ARG A 1003 9.08 9.14 -28.09
N LYS A 1004 9.71 10.28 -28.39
CA LYS A 1004 9.04 11.38 -29.12
C LYS A 1004 8.72 10.98 -30.56
N PRO A 1005 7.48 11.16 -31.04
CA PRO A 1005 7.17 11.00 -32.46
C PRO A 1005 8.03 11.99 -33.28
N ASN A 1006 8.76 11.48 -34.26
CA ASN A 1006 9.53 12.27 -35.22
C ASN A 1006 10.71 13.10 -34.67
N ALA A 1007 11.16 12.86 -33.43
CA ALA A 1007 12.34 13.51 -32.85
C ALA A 1007 13.22 12.53 -32.06
N LYS A 1008 14.51 12.86 -31.88
CA LYS A 1008 15.38 12.18 -30.92
C LYS A 1008 15.04 12.67 -29.50
N GLY A 1009 15.01 11.75 -28.54
CA GLY A 1009 14.78 12.04 -27.12
C GLY A 1009 13.44 11.52 -26.58
N GLU A 1010 13.28 11.64 -25.27
CA GLU A 1010 12.13 11.15 -24.51
C GLU A 1010 11.29 12.29 -23.91
N PHE A 1011 10.03 12.00 -23.55
CA PHE A 1011 9.16 12.97 -22.88
C PHE A 1011 9.44 13.02 -21.39
N GLN A 1012 9.30 14.19 -20.74
CA GLN A 1012 9.25 14.21 -19.28
C GLN A 1012 8.01 13.41 -18.85
N VAL A 1013 8.12 12.62 -17.78
CA VAL A 1013 6.99 11.80 -17.30
C VAL A 1013 5.78 12.70 -16.97
N LEU A 1014 6.01 13.91 -16.48
CA LEU A 1014 4.98 14.92 -16.21
C LEU A 1014 4.23 15.42 -17.47
N ASP A 1015 4.76 15.23 -18.69
CA ASP A 1015 4.10 15.61 -19.94
C ASP A 1015 2.98 14.64 -20.36
N TYR A 1016 2.95 13.43 -19.77
CA TYR A 1016 1.95 12.43 -20.10
C TYR A 1016 0.58 12.79 -19.52
N GLN A 1017 -0.47 12.79 -20.35
CA GLN A 1017 -1.82 13.22 -19.93
C GLN A 1017 -2.37 12.35 -18.78
N ASN A 1018 -2.11 11.04 -18.76
CA ASN A 1018 -2.51 10.17 -17.66
C ASN A 1018 -1.73 10.41 -16.37
N GLN A 1019 -0.43 10.75 -16.46
CA GLN A 1019 0.36 11.19 -15.29
C GLN A 1019 -0.28 12.43 -14.66
N GLN A 1020 -0.64 13.42 -15.48
CA GLN A 1020 -1.29 14.66 -15.05
C GLN A 1020 -2.68 14.40 -14.45
N PHE A 1021 -3.49 13.58 -15.13
CA PHE A 1021 -4.83 13.21 -14.70
C PHE A 1021 -4.82 12.49 -13.34
N ALA A 1022 -3.81 11.65 -13.09
CA ALA A 1022 -3.67 10.94 -11.82
C ALA A 1022 -3.09 11.84 -10.71
N LEU A 1023 -2.08 12.67 -11.01
CA LEU A 1023 -1.32 13.44 -10.01
C LEU A 1023 -1.98 14.76 -9.59
N PHE A 1024 -2.44 15.57 -10.55
CA PHE A 1024 -2.87 16.95 -10.28
C PHE A 1024 -4.10 17.07 -9.35
N PRO A 1025 -5.09 16.15 -9.39
CA PRO A 1025 -6.16 16.16 -8.41
C PRO A 1025 -5.65 16.00 -6.97
N PHE A 1026 -4.57 15.26 -6.74
CA PHE A 1026 -3.98 15.12 -5.40
C PHE A 1026 -3.17 16.35 -4.98
N ILE A 1027 -2.59 17.09 -5.92
CA ILE A 1027 -2.04 18.43 -5.64
C ILE A 1027 -3.18 19.33 -5.14
N ALA A 1028 -4.31 19.34 -5.84
CA ALA A 1028 -5.47 20.12 -5.41
C ALA A 1028 -6.04 19.65 -4.06
N LEU A 1029 -6.10 18.33 -3.82
CA LEU A 1029 -6.52 17.76 -2.54
C LEU A 1029 -5.63 18.22 -1.38
N SER A 1030 -4.31 18.37 -1.58
CA SER A 1030 -3.41 18.84 -0.53
C SER A 1030 -3.79 20.22 -0.01
N TYR A 1031 -4.09 21.16 -0.92
CA TYR A 1031 -4.55 22.51 -0.58
C TYR A 1031 -5.96 22.48 0.03
N ALA A 1032 -6.87 21.71 -0.56
CA ALA A 1032 -8.24 21.59 -0.07
C ALA A 1032 -8.29 21.04 1.37
N ALA A 1033 -7.52 19.98 1.64
CA ALA A 1033 -7.40 19.37 2.97
C ALA A 1033 -6.81 20.34 4.01
N PHE A 1034 -5.78 21.10 3.63
CA PHE A 1034 -5.15 22.07 4.52
C PHE A 1034 -6.10 23.22 4.91
N PHE A 1035 -6.75 23.85 3.92
CA PHE A 1035 -7.70 24.92 4.21
C PHE A 1035 -8.92 24.41 5.00
N ALA A 1036 -9.41 23.21 4.67
CA ALA A 1036 -10.46 22.57 5.46
C ALA A 1036 -10.02 22.32 6.91
N GLY A 1037 -8.78 21.89 7.14
CA GLY A 1037 -8.21 21.72 8.48
C GLY A 1037 -8.09 23.02 9.26
N LYS A 1038 -7.63 24.11 8.63
CA LYS A 1038 -7.57 25.43 9.27
C LYS A 1038 -8.97 25.93 9.65
N SER A 1039 -9.97 25.71 8.80
CA SER A 1039 -11.37 25.99 9.13
C SER A 1039 -11.89 25.13 10.28
N MET A 1040 -11.48 23.86 10.36
CA MET A 1040 -11.86 22.96 11.47
C MET A 1040 -11.26 23.37 12.81
N ILE A 1041 -10.02 23.85 12.83
CA ILE A 1041 -9.41 24.41 14.05
C ILE A 1041 -10.20 25.63 14.51
N LYS A 1042 -10.54 26.57 13.61
CA LYS A 1042 -11.38 27.73 13.95
C LYS A 1042 -12.75 27.33 14.49
N LEU A 1043 -13.38 26.30 13.91
CA LEU A 1043 -14.66 25.78 14.38
C LEU A 1043 -14.54 25.16 15.78
N HIS A 1044 -13.46 24.41 16.04
CA HIS A 1044 -13.15 23.87 17.36
C HIS A 1044 -12.96 24.98 18.40
N ASP A 1045 -12.15 26.00 18.09
CA ASP A 1045 -11.83 27.08 19.02
C ASP A 1045 -13.09 27.90 19.36
N SER A 1046 -13.91 28.21 18.34
CA SER A 1046 -15.21 28.88 18.54
C SER A 1046 -16.20 28.04 19.35
N ALA A 1047 -16.16 26.70 19.23
CA ALA A 1047 -16.96 25.83 20.08
C ALA A 1047 -16.44 25.87 21.51
N LEU A 1048 -15.13 25.77 21.72
CA LEU A 1048 -14.50 25.80 23.04
C LEU A 1048 -14.85 27.09 23.80
N GLU A 1049 -14.77 28.25 23.16
CA GLU A 1049 -15.15 29.54 23.76
C GLU A 1049 -16.60 29.55 24.28
N VAL A 1050 -17.54 29.01 23.49
CA VAL A 1050 -18.95 28.90 23.89
C VAL A 1050 -19.14 27.92 25.05
N ILE A 1051 -18.35 26.83 25.09
CA ILE A 1051 -18.35 25.86 26.20
C ILE A 1051 -17.87 26.53 27.48
N THR A 1052 -16.75 27.25 27.42
CA THR A 1052 -16.15 27.90 28.60
C THR A 1052 -16.98 29.08 29.10
N SER A 1053 -17.68 29.79 28.22
CA SER A 1053 -18.55 30.91 28.59
C SER A 1053 -19.98 30.51 29.01
N GLY A 1054 -20.36 29.24 28.84
CA GLY A 1054 -21.70 28.75 29.20
C GLY A 1054 -22.82 29.24 28.28
N GLY A 1055 -22.53 29.57 27.02
CA GLY A 1055 -23.51 30.13 26.08
C GLY A 1055 -24.66 29.19 25.71
N ALA A 1056 -25.83 29.73 25.39
CA ALA A 1056 -27.06 28.98 25.12
C ALA A 1056 -27.00 28.02 23.91
N SER A 1057 -26.09 28.25 22.96
CA SER A 1057 -25.91 27.41 21.75
C SER A 1057 -24.93 26.22 21.94
N PHE A 1058 -24.49 25.99 23.18
CA PHE A 1058 -23.51 24.96 23.56
C PHE A 1058 -23.77 23.57 22.96
N GLY A 1059 -24.99 23.02 23.10
CA GLY A 1059 -25.30 21.67 22.64
C GLY A 1059 -25.29 21.51 21.12
N LEU A 1060 -25.76 22.52 20.39
CA LEU A 1060 -25.81 22.52 18.93
C LEU A 1060 -24.41 22.63 18.31
N LYS A 1061 -23.57 23.55 18.80
CA LYS A 1061 -22.19 23.69 18.30
C LYS A 1061 -21.36 22.42 18.54
N LEU A 1062 -21.52 21.76 19.69
CA LEU A 1062 -20.79 20.53 19.99
C LEU A 1062 -21.24 19.36 19.10
N ALA A 1063 -22.54 19.28 18.80
CA ALA A 1063 -23.06 18.30 17.86
C ALA A 1063 -22.53 18.55 16.44
N GLU A 1064 -22.54 19.79 15.96
CA GLU A 1064 -21.99 20.19 14.65
C GLU A 1064 -20.48 19.95 14.54
N LEU A 1065 -19.71 20.28 15.58
CA LEU A 1065 -18.26 20.07 15.57
C LEU A 1065 -17.92 18.57 15.51
N HIS A 1066 -18.58 17.74 16.33
CA HIS A 1066 -18.39 16.29 16.32
C HIS A 1066 -18.76 15.68 14.97
N ALA A 1067 -19.92 16.07 14.47
CA ALA A 1067 -20.47 15.70 13.18
C ALA A 1067 -19.49 15.92 12.00
N VAL A 1068 -19.04 17.17 11.85
CA VAL A 1068 -18.20 17.58 10.74
C VAL A 1068 -16.79 17.00 10.88
N SER A 1069 -16.22 17.00 12.09
CA SER A 1069 -14.89 16.42 12.32
C SER A 1069 -14.83 14.93 12.05
N SER A 1070 -15.87 14.16 12.43
CA SER A 1070 -15.98 12.72 12.13
C SER A 1070 -15.96 12.45 10.62
N GLY A 1071 -16.88 13.06 9.86
CA GLY A 1071 -17.01 12.80 8.42
C GLY A 1071 -15.80 13.29 7.61
N LEU A 1072 -15.30 14.49 7.91
CA LEU A 1072 -14.17 15.06 7.19
C LEU A 1072 -12.86 14.31 7.46
N LYS A 1073 -12.62 13.88 8.72
CA LYS A 1073 -11.47 13.03 9.06
C LYS A 1073 -11.52 11.73 8.27
N ALA A 1074 -12.68 11.05 8.27
CA ALA A 1074 -12.84 9.76 7.60
C ALA A 1074 -12.55 9.86 6.10
N TRP A 1075 -13.20 10.81 5.42
CA TRP A 1075 -13.04 10.99 3.98
C TRP A 1075 -11.62 11.40 3.59
N LEU A 1076 -11.01 12.33 4.33
CA LEU A 1076 -9.64 12.76 4.05
C LEU A 1076 -8.62 11.67 4.35
N ALA A 1077 -8.79 10.91 5.44
CA ALA A 1077 -7.91 9.79 5.73
C ALA A 1077 -7.89 8.79 4.57
N GLU A 1078 -9.05 8.42 4.04
CA GLU A 1078 -9.12 7.52 2.90
C GLU A 1078 -8.51 8.12 1.62
N ASN A 1079 -8.93 9.33 1.24
CA ASN A 1079 -8.49 9.92 -0.03
C ASN A 1079 -7.01 10.31 -0.02
N VAL A 1080 -6.46 10.72 1.11
CA VAL A 1080 -5.01 10.96 1.25
C VAL A 1080 -4.24 9.65 1.22
N ASN A 1081 -4.68 8.58 1.88
CA ASN A 1081 -4.00 7.29 1.79
C ASN A 1081 -4.02 6.72 0.36
N ASN A 1082 -5.17 6.79 -0.32
CA ASN A 1082 -5.28 6.40 -1.72
C ASN A 1082 -4.42 7.30 -2.64
N GLY A 1083 -4.29 8.58 -2.30
CA GLY A 1083 -3.42 9.54 -2.98
C GLY A 1083 -1.93 9.27 -2.79
N ILE A 1084 -1.49 8.89 -1.59
CA ILE A 1084 -0.10 8.49 -1.32
C ILE A 1084 0.25 7.24 -2.12
N GLU A 1085 -0.61 6.23 -2.09
CA GLU A 1085 -0.39 4.99 -2.84
C GLU A 1085 -0.40 5.24 -4.36
N SER A 1086 -1.27 6.12 -4.86
CA SER A 1086 -1.26 6.56 -6.26
C SER A 1086 0.06 7.26 -6.62
N CYS A 1087 0.52 8.21 -5.78
CA CYS A 1087 1.81 8.88 -5.95
C CYS A 1087 3.00 7.91 -5.97
N ARG A 1088 2.96 6.86 -5.12
CA ARG A 1088 3.94 5.77 -5.11
C ARG A 1088 3.97 5.01 -6.43
N ARG A 1089 2.80 4.61 -6.95
CA ARG A 1089 2.67 3.89 -8.24
C ARG A 1089 3.15 4.74 -9.42
N LEU A 1090 2.82 6.03 -9.43
CA LEU A 1090 3.25 7.00 -10.44
C LEU A 1090 4.77 7.21 -10.49
N CYS A 1091 5.50 6.83 -9.43
CA CYS A 1091 6.96 6.84 -9.40
C CYS A 1091 7.60 5.52 -9.87
N GLY A 1092 6.79 4.52 -10.24
CA GLY A 1092 7.24 3.20 -10.70
C GLY A 1092 8.08 2.46 -9.66
N GLY A 1093 9.11 1.73 -10.11
CA GLY A 1093 10.02 0.98 -9.22
C GLY A 1093 10.62 1.86 -8.15
N HIS A 1094 11.02 3.08 -8.50
CA HIS A 1094 11.68 4.00 -7.57
C HIS A 1094 10.74 4.45 -6.44
N GLY A 1095 9.42 4.48 -6.66
CA GLY A 1095 8.44 4.68 -5.59
C GLY A 1095 8.23 3.46 -4.69
N PHE A 1096 8.51 2.24 -5.18
CA PHE A 1096 8.48 1.01 -4.38
C PHE A 1096 9.71 0.85 -3.47
N SER A 1097 10.79 1.59 -3.73
CA SER A 1097 11.95 1.68 -2.83
C SER A 1097 11.64 2.52 -1.59
N HIS A 1098 12.12 2.10 -0.42
CA HIS A 1098 12.05 2.93 0.78
C HIS A 1098 12.87 4.22 0.68
N SER A 1099 13.85 4.30 -0.22
CA SER A 1099 14.64 5.53 -0.45
C SER A 1099 13.80 6.70 -0.98
N SER A 1100 12.62 6.42 -1.54
CA SER A 1100 11.66 7.46 -1.96
C SER A 1100 10.90 8.10 -0.80
N ASN A 1101 10.90 7.48 0.37
CA ASN A 1101 10.09 7.80 1.55
C ASN A 1101 8.55 7.67 1.38
N LEU A 1102 8.03 7.45 0.16
CA LEU A 1102 6.59 7.34 -0.10
C LEU A 1102 5.95 6.16 0.65
N ALA A 1103 6.66 5.02 0.71
CA ALA A 1103 6.23 3.83 1.44
C ALA A 1103 6.12 4.06 2.95
N HIS A 1104 7.12 4.73 3.54
CA HIS A 1104 7.11 5.07 4.97
C HIS A 1104 6.00 6.06 5.28
N ILE A 1105 5.82 7.09 4.45
CA ILE A 1105 4.71 8.05 4.58
C ILE A 1105 3.35 7.33 4.54
N PHE A 1106 3.16 6.38 3.61
CA PHE A 1106 1.94 5.57 3.54
C PHE A 1106 1.72 4.79 4.84
N ASN A 1107 2.73 4.04 5.30
CA ASN A 1107 2.62 3.23 6.51
C ASN A 1107 2.25 4.05 7.77
N GLU A 1108 2.79 5.27 7.88
CA GLU A 1108 2.49 6.18 8.98
C GLU A 1108 1.12 6.88 8.85
N ALA A 1109 0.65 7.14 7.62
CA ALA A 1109 -0.64 7.77 7.36
C ALA A 1109 -1.81 6.78 7.39
N VAL A 1110 -1.58 5.51 7.04
CA VAL A 1110 -2.63 4.52 6.84
C VAL A 1110 -3.28 4.08 8.15
N GLY A 1111 -2.60 4.23 9.29
CA GLY A 1111 -3.24 4.05 10.61
C GLY A 1111 -4.43 4.99 10.83
N ALA A 1112 -4.46 6.15 10.19
CA ALA A 1112 -5.48 7.17 10.38
C ALA A 1112 -6.85 6.80 9.80
N VAL A 1113 -6.96 5.77 8.95
CA VAL A 1113 -8.27 5.20 8.55
C VAL A 1113 -8.85 4.26 9.61
N THR A 1114 -8.07 3.95 10.65
CA THR A 1114 -8.39 2.95 11.66
C THR A 1114 -8.59 3.56 13.04
N TYR A 1115 -7.58 4.26 13.59
CA TYR A 1115 -7.72 4.88 14.91
C TYR A 1115 -8.66 6.10 14.84
N GLU A 1116 -9.20 6.53 15.98
CA GLU A 1116 -10.18 7.63 16.07
C GLU A 1116 -11.53 7.37 15.35
N GLY A 1117 -11.76 6.14 14.89
CA GLY A 1117 -12.95 5.67 14.19
C GLY A 1117 -12.66 5.29 12.74
N THR A 1118 -13.23 4.16 12.30
CA THR A 1118 -13.11 3.65 10.93
C THR A 1118 -14.00 4.44 9.96
N PHE A 1119 -13.66 4.39 8.66
CA PHE A 1119 -14.43 5.08 7.62
C PHE A 1119 -15.92 4.74 7.67
N ASP A 1120 -16.27 3.45 7.72
CA ASP A 1120 -17.64 2.95 7.69
C ASP A 1120 -18.49 3.41 8.89
N VAL A 1121 -17.85 3.61 10.05
CA VAL A 1121 -18.53 4.06 11.28
C VAL A 1121 -18.70 5.57 11.28
N LEU A 1122 -17.70 6.32 10.83
CA LEU A 1122 -17.72 7.78 10.87
C LEU A 1122 -18.55 8.40 9.73
N VAL A 1123 -18.62 7.75 8.56
CA VAL A 1123 -19.38 8.26 7.41
C VAL A 1123 -20.89 8.22 7.65
N GLN A 1124 -21.38 7.27 8.45
CA GLN A 1124 -22.78 7.21 8.91
C GLN A 1124 -23.20 8.46 9.65
N GLN A 1125 -22.24 9.21 10.21
CA GLN A 1125 -22.58 10.39 10.96
C GLN A 1125 -22.96 11.55 10.05
N HIS A 1126 -22.37 11.82 8.86
CA HIS A 1126 -22.70 13.05 8.10
C HIS A 1126 -22.43 13.01 6.57
N ALA A 1127 -23.40 13.49 5.78
CA ALA A 1127 -23.30 13.73 4.33
C ALA A 1127 -22.73 15.12 3.91
N ARG A 1128 -22.48 16.03 4.87
CA ARG A 1128 -22.19 17.47 4.60
C ARG A 1128 -20.73 17.80 4.26
N TYR A 1129 -19.80 16.85 4.28
CA TYR A 1129 -18.36 17.16 4.26
C TYR A 1129 -17.84 17.65 2.89
N LEU A 1130 -18.38 17.19 1.75
CA LEU A 1130 -17.93 17.62 0.42
C LEU A 1130 -18.16 19.12 0.19
N LEU A 1131 -19.33 19.62 0.59
CA LEU A 1131 -19.68 21.03 0.52
C LEU A 1131 -18.79 21.88 1.43
N ILE A 1132 -18.48 21.38 2.64
CA ILE A 1132 -17.61 22.08 3.59
C ILE A 1132 -16.18 22.16 3.05
N LEU A 1133 -15.68 21.10 2.44
CA LEU A 1133 -14.33 21.08 1.88
C LEU A 1133 -14.21 22.05 0.70
N LEU A 1134 -15.15 22.03 -0.25
CA LEU A 1134 -15.16 22.99 -1.36
C LEU A 1134 -15.35 24.43 -0.86
N LYS A 1135 -16.30 24.66 0.06
CA LYS A 1135 -16.52 25.97 0.68
C LYS A 1135 -15.26 26.47 1.40
N SER A 1136 -14.58 25.61 2.14
CA SER A 1136 -13.35 25.95 2.85
C SER A 1136 -12.21 26.25 1.89
N PHE A 1137 -12.10 25.53 0.77
CA PHE A 1137 -11.12 25.82 -0.26
C PHE A 1137 -11.40 27.19 -0.90
N VAL A 1138 -12.66 27.46 -1.27
CA VAL A 1138 -13.09 28.77 -1.81
C VAL A 1138 -12.83 29.90 -0.80
N GLN A 1139 -13.09 29.68 0.49
CA GLN A 1139 -12.74 30.64 1.54
C GLN A 1139 -11.22 30.82 1.68
N GLY A 1140 -10.45 29.74 1.55
CA GLY A 1140 -8.98 29.77 1.53
C GLY A 1140 -8.42 30.59 0.37
N LEU A 1141 -9.09 30.62 -0.78
CA LEU A 1141 -8.70 31.49 -1.91
C LEU A 1141 -8.67 32.97 -1.50
N ASN A 1142 -9.50 33.40 -0.56
CA ASN A 1142 -9.49 34.80 -0.09
C ASN A 1142 -8.22 35.18 0.67
N ALA A 1143 -7.44 34.21 1.16
CA ALA A 1143 -6.12 34.46 1.74
C ALA A 1143 -5.04 34.71 0.66
N VAL A 1144 -5.31 34.41 -0.61
CA VAL A 1144 -4.41 34.70 -1.74
C VAL A 1144 -4.90 35.97 -2.44
N HIS A 1145 -4.12 37.06 -2.35
CA HIS A 1145 -4.41 38.33 -3.02
C HIS A 1145 -4.47 38.17 -4.56
N SER A 1146 -5.07 39.14 -5.26
CA SER A 1146 -5.27 39.09 -6.72
C SER A 1146 -3.98 38.87 -7.53
N GLY A 1147 -4.12 38.30 -8.73
CA GLY A 1147 -3.01 38.02 -9.65
C GLY A 1147 -2.79 36.53 -9.93
N LYS A 1148 -1.71 36.21 -10.63
CA LYS A 1148 -1.44 34.86 -11.19
C LYS A 1148 -1.45 33.74 -10.13
N ASN A 1149 -1.03 34.03 -8.91
CA ASN A 1149 -1.09 33.10 -7.79
C ASN A 1149 -2.53 32.71 -7.43
N ARG A 1150 -3.45 33.69 -7.35
CA ARG A 1150 -4.87 33.42 -7.10
C ARG A 1150 -5.49 32.65 -8.26
N ASP A 1151 -5.11 32.97 -9.50
CA ASP A 1151 -5.58 32.25 -10.69
C ASP A 1151 -5.15 30.79 -10.67
N ALA A 1152 -3.89 30.49 -10.33
CA ALA A 1152 -3.38 29.13 -10.24
C ALA A 1152 -4.09 28.29 -9.16
N VAL A 1153 -4.31 28.85 -7.96
CA VAL A 1153 -5.05 28.15 -6.90
C VAL A 1153 -6.55 28.04 -7.24
N SER A 1154 -7.11 29.02 -7.95
CA SER A 1154 -8.49 28.94 -8.47
C SER A 1154 -8.63 27.80 -9.48
N ASN A 1155 -7.66 27.63 -10.39
CA ASN A 1155 -7.61 26.50 -11.31
C ASN A 1155 -7.50 25.16 -10.58
N LEU A 1156 -6.73 25.07 -9.49
CA LEU A 1156 -6.73 23.87 -8.63
C LEU A 1156 -8.10 23.60 -7.99
N CYS A 1157 -8.78 24.65 -7.52
CA CYS A 1157 -10.12 24.52 -6.94
C CYS A 1157 -11.14 23.99 -7.98
N VAL A 1158 -11.10 24.52 -9.21
CA VAL A 1158 -11.97 24.05 -10.30
C VAL A 1158 -11.60 22.63 -10.73
N LEU A 1159 -10.30 22.32 -10.86
CA LEU A 1159 -9.82 20.97 -11.16
C LEU A 1159 -10.32 19.97 -10.12
N PHE A 1160 -10.22 20.30 -8.83
CA PHE A 1160 -10.71 19.47 -7.74
C PHE A 1160 -12.22 19.25 -7.83
N ALA A 1161 -13.01 20.30 -8.08
CA ALA A 1161 -14.46 20.18 -8.23
C ALA A 1161 -14.86 19.28 -9.41
N LEU A 1162 -14.26 19.50 -10.59
CA LEU A 1162 -14.51 18.67 -11.77
C LEU A 1162 -14.04 17.23 -11.58
N TRP A 1163 -12.94 17.00 -10.87
CA TRP A 1163 -12.47 15.66 -10.53
C TRP A 1163 -13.46 14.93 -9.63
N MET A 1164 -13.96 15.62 -8.59
CA MET A 1164 -15.00 15.08 -7.71
C MET A 1164 -16.30 14.77 -8.48
N MET A 1165 -16.73 15.66 -9.39
CA MET A 1165 -17.91 15.43 -10.22
C MET A 1165 -17.72 14.25 -11.17
N THR A 1166 -16.57 14.18 -11.85
CA THR A 1166 -16.28 13.12 -12.83
C THR A 1166 -16.11 11.74 -12.19
N LYS A 1167 -15.58 11.66 -10.97
CA LYS A 1167 -15.52 10.41 -10.20
C LYS A 1167 -16.89 9.90 -9.74
N ASN A 1168 -17.84 10.79 -9.48
CA ASN A 1168 -19.16 10.46 -8.95
C ASN A 1168 -20.27 10.72 -9.98
N LEU A 1169 -19.98 10.57 -11.28
CA LEU A 1169 -20.95 10.87 -12.37
C LEU A 1169 -22.24 10.05 -12.27
N GLY A 1170 -22.18 8.84 -11.72
CA GLY A 1170 -23.38 8.02 -11.50
C GLY A 1170 -24.43 8.79 -10.68
N ASP A 1171 -23.99 9.38 -9.58
CA ASP A 1171 -24.84 10.11 -8.63
C ASP A 1171 -25.37 11.41 -9.27
N PHE A 1172 -24.54 12.18 -9.97
CA PHE A 1172 -24.99 13.42 -10.63
C PHE A 1172 -25.94 13.17 -11.81
N ARG A 1173 -25.90 11.99 -12.43
CA ARG A 1173 -26.81 11.63 -13.53
C ARG A 1173 -28.10 11.00 -13.02
N GLU A 1174 -28.13 10.49 -11.79
CA GLU A 1174 -29.30 9.85 -11.17
C GLU A 1174 -30.49 10.79 -11.16
N ASP A 1175 -30.30 11.98 -10.60
CA ASP A 1175 -31.32 13.02 -10.52
C ASP A 1175 -31.46 13.86 -11.81
N ASN A 1176 -30.84 13.41 -12.91
CA ASN A 1176 -30.68 14.18 -14.15
C ASN A 1176 -30.07 15.57 -13.96
N TYR A 1177 -29.31 15.78 -12.87
CA TYR A 1177 -28.62 17.04 -12.61
C TYR A 1177 -27.57 17.35 -13.70
N LEU A 1178 -26.89 16.32 -14.22
CA LEU A 1178 -26.09 16.40 -15.42
C LEU A 1178 -26.65 15.52 -16.55
N SER A 1179 -26.83 16.10 -17.73
CA SER A 1179 -27.07 15.35 -18.96
C SER A 1179 -25.81 14.60 -19.43
N SER A 1180 -25.97 13.64 -20.37
CA SER A 1180 -24.83 12.97 -21.03
C SER A 1180 -23.88 13.97 -21.67
N HIS A 1181 -24.42 15.03 -22.29
CA HIS A 1181 -23.62 16.08 -22.92
C HIS A 1181 -22.83 16.90 -21.89
N GLN A 1182 -23.47 17.33 -20.80
CA GLN A 1182 -22.79 18.08 -19.72
C GLN A 1182 -21.75 17.23 -18.98
N SER A 1183 -22.01 15.93 -18.83
CA SER A 1183 -21.04 14.98 -18.24
C SER A 1183 -19.79 14.88 -19.10
N GLU A 1184 -19.96 14.80 -20.42
CA GLU A 1184 -18.84 14.80 -21.37
C GLU A 1184 -18.12 16.15 -21.39
N GLN A 1185 -18.85 17.27 -21.35
CA GLN A 1185 -18.25 18.59 -21.19
C GLN A 1185 -17.43 18.71 -19.90
N ALA A 1186 -17.92 18.20 -18.76
CA ALA A 1186 -17.18 18.21 -17.50
C ALA A 1186 -15.85 17.45 -17.61
N ARG A 1187 -15.84 16.29 -18.29
CA ARG A 1187 -14.61 15.54 -18.58
C ARG A 1187 -13.68 16.30 -19.51
N GLN A 1188 -14.21 16.90 -20.58
CA GLN A 1188 -13.41 17.68 -21.53
C GLN A 1188 -12.79 18.90 -20.85
N GLN A 1189 -13.53 19.61 -20.00
CA GLN A 1189 -13.02 20.75 -19.23
C GLN A 1189 -11.96 20.32 -18.21
N LEU A 1190 -12.14 19.18 -17.53
CA LEU A 1190 -11.11 18.62 -16.67
C LEU A 1190 -9.82 18.34 -17.45
N LEU A 1191 -9.92 17.71 -18.63
CA LEU A 1191 -8.76 17.46 -19.50
C LEU A 1191 -8.13 18.75 -20.02
N ALA A 1192 -8.92 19.78 -20.32
CA ALA A 1192 -8.43 21.09 -20.77
C ALA A 1192 -7.70 21.87 -19.66
N LEU A 1193 -8.04 21.64 -18.39
CA LEU A 1193 -7.35 22.24 -17.24
C LEU A 1193 -5.99 21.60 -16.96
N LEU A 1194 -5.77 20.33 -17.29
CA LEU A 1194 -4.49 19.65 -17.05
C LEU A 1194 -3.27 20.42 -17.60
N PRO A 1195 -3.22 20.83 -18.89
CA PRO A 1195 -2.08 21.60 -19.40
C PRO A 1195 -1.93 22.99 -18.75
N ILE A 1196 -3.04 23.60 -18.31
CA ILE A 1196 -3.03 24.90 -17.61
C ILE A 1196 -2.37 24.74 -16.23
N VAL A 1197 -2.78 23.73 -15.47
CA VAL A 1197 -2.21 23.42 -14.15
C VAL A 1197 -0.76 22.95 -14.27
N ARG A 1198 -0.42 22.17 -15.32
CA ARG A 1198 0.95 21.68 -15.54
C ARG A 1198 1.93 22.83 -15.41
N LYS A 1199 1.74 23.93 -16.13
CA LYS A 1199 2.70 25.04 -16.20
C LYS A 1199 3.22 25.48 -14.82
N ASN A 1200 2.36 25.40 -13.80
CA ASN A 1200 2.68 25.80 -12.44
C ASN A 1200 2.78 24.63 -11.45
N ALA A 1201 2.67 23.36 -11.87
CA ALA A 1201 2.60 22.20 -10.97
C ALA A 1201 3.81 22.12 -10.02
N VAL A 1202 5.04 22.30 -10.53
CA VAL A 1202 6.26 22.31 -9.70
C VAL A 1202 6.22 23.46 -8.69
N LEU A 1203 5.85 24.68 -9.11
CA LEU A 1203 5.76 25.85 -8.24
C LEU A 1203 4.64 25.70 -7.18
N LEU A 1204 3.51 25.09 -7.54
CA LEU A 1204 2.40 24.79 -6.65
C LEU A 1204 2.79 23.78 -5.57
N THR A 1205 3.66 22.81 -5.88
CA THR A 1205 4.22 21.89 -4.88
C THR A 1205 5.37 22.52 -4.08
N ASP A 1206 6.23 23.31 -4.71
CA ASP A 1206 7.34 24.00 -4.04
C ASP A 1206 6.84 25.07 -3.07
N ALA A 1207 5.63 25.61 -3.26
CA ALA A 1207 4.97 26.51 -2.32
C ALA A 1207 4.79 25.92 -0.91
N TRP A 1208 4.75 24.59 -0.76
CA TRP A 1208 4.76 23.98 0.57
C TRP A 1208 6.09 24.22 1.31
N ASP A 1209 7.19 24.48 0.61
CA ASP A 1209 8.49 24.83 1.18
C ASP A 1209 9.01 23.77 2.17
N PHE A 1210 8.87 22.49 1.78
CA PHE A 1210 9.52 21.37 2.47
C PHE A 1210 11.02 21.35 2.14
N THR A 1211 11.84 21.21 3.17
CA THR A 1211 13.27 20.95 3.06
C THR A 1211 13.51 19.51 2.60
N ASP A 1212 14.66 19.23 1.98
CA ASP A 1212 15.03 17.87 1.60
C ASP A 1212 15.19 16.95 2.83
N PHE A 1213 15.54 17.51 4.00
CA PHE A 1213 15.56 16.80 5.28
C PHE A 1213 14.17 16.35 5.74
N GLU A 1214 13.15 17.21 5.64
CA GLU A 1214 11.78 16.83 5.98
C GLU A 1214 11.23 15.75 5.03
N ILE A 1215 11.46 15.96 3.72
CA ILE A 1215 11.02 15.05 2.66
C ILE A 1215 11.73 13.69 2.80
N ASN A 1216 13.02 13.68 3.12
CA ASN A 1216 13.88 12.51 3.27
C ASN A 1216 13.79 11.54 2.06
N SER A 1217 13.77 12.07 0.84
CA SER A 1217 13.56 11.28 -0.38
C SER A 1217 14.71 11.46 -1.37
N THR A 1218 15.25 10.36 -1.88
CA THR A 1218 16.26 10.39 -2.93
C THR A 1218 15.70 10.88 -4.27
N ILE A 1219 14.39 10.71 -4.50
CA ILE A 1219 13.74 11.09 -5.77
C ILE A 1219 12.99 12.42 -5.70
N GLY A 1220 12.73 12.94 -4.49
CA GLY A 1220 12.02 14.19 -4.25
C GLY A 1220 12.91 15.42 -4.04
N ARG A 1221 14.20 15.32 -4.38
CA ARG A 1221 15.20 16.37 -4.11
C ARG A 1221 14.87 17.69 -4.78
N TYR A 1222 15.10 18.79 -4.08
CA TYR A 1222 14.84 20.13 -4.60
C TYR A 1222 15.76 20.46 -5.81
N ASP A 1223 17.02 20.04 -5.77
CA ASP A 1223 18.01 20.30 -6.83
C ASP A 1223 17.82 19.43 -8.09
N GLY A 1224 17.03 18.35 -8.01
CA GLY A 1224 16.84 17.38 -9.09
C GLY A 1224 18.00 16.38 -9.26
N ASP A 1225 18.97 16.33 -8.34
CA ASP A 1225 20.10 15.38 -8.33
C ASP A 1225 19.67 13.96 -7.88
N ILE A 1226 18.67 13.41 -8.57
CA ILE A 1226 17.98 12.20 -8.12
C ILE A 1226 18.83 10.93 -8.31
N TYR A 1227 19.59 10.84 -9.40
CA TYR A 1227 20.32 9.62 -9.74
C TYR A 1227 21.55 9.40 -8.86
N ASN A 1228 22.34 10.46 -8.59
CA ASN A 1228 23.47 10.34 -7.66
C ASN A 1228 23.01 10.12 -6.22
N ALA A 1229 21.89 10.74 -5.81
CA ALA A 1229 21.32 10.49 -4.48
C ALA A 1229 20.86 9.05 -4.29
N MET A 1230 20.28 8.42 -5.32
CA MET A 1230 19.89 7.01 -5.26
C MET A 1230 21.10 6.07 -5.14
N VAL A 1231 22.17 6.32 -5.89
CA VAL A 1231 23.39 5.52 -5.84
C VAL A 1231 24.08 5.65 -4.47
N ARG A 1232 24.28 6.88 -3.97
CA ARG A 1232 24.83 7.12 -2.62
C ARG A 1232 24.02 6.38 -1.55
N ARG A 1233 22.69 6.44 -1.64
CA ARG A 1233 21.81 5.75 -0.68
C ARG A 1233 21.94 4.22 -0.74
N ALA A 1234 22.20 3.65 -1.91
CA ALA A 1234 22.44 2.22 -2.06
C ALA A 1234 23.86 1.83 -1.59
N GLU A 1235 24.86 2.70 -1.76
CA GLU A 1235 26.22 2.48 -1.26
C GLU A 1235 26.26 2.45 0.29
N ASP A 1236 25.41 3.24 0.95
CA ASP A 1236 25.25 3.28 2.41
C ASP A 1236 24.50 2.05 2.99
N GLU A 1237 23.98 1.17 2.13
CA GLU A 1237 23.25 -0.04 2.54
C GLU A 1237 24.11 -0.94 3.44
N PRO A 1238 23.65 -1.31 4.65
CA PRO A 1238 24.37 -2.21 5.54
C PRO A 1238 24.87 -3.52 4.87
N LEU A 1239 24.06 -4.14 4.01
CA LEU A 1239 24.48 -5.34 3.26
C LEU A 1239 25.66 -5.09 2.31
N ASN A 1240 25.91 -3.85 1.90
CA ASN A 1240 27.01 -3.47 1.00
C ASN A 1240 28.34 -3.23 1.70
N LYS A 1241 28.37 -3.22 3.04
CA LYS A 1241 29.61 -3.14 3.82
C LYS A 1241 30.55 -4.34 3.60
N SER A 1242 30.01 -5.49 3.16
CA SER A 1242 30.79 -6.64 2.70
C SER A 1242 30.36 -7.05 1.29
N GLN A 1243 31.34 -7.47 0.48
CA GLN A 1243 31.09 -7.98 -0.88
C GLN A 1243 30.55 -9.41 -0.90
N VAL A 1244 30.99 -10.22 0.06
CA VAL A 1244 30.53 -11.60 0.28
C VAL A 1244 29.63 -11.58 1.53
N PRO A 1245 28.37 -12.03 1.43
CA PRO A 1245 27.49 -12.09 2.59
C PRO A 1245 28.05 -13.10 3.61
N GLU A 1246 27.93 -12.80 4.90
CA GLU A 1246 28.40 -13.66 5.98
C GLU A 1246 27.83 -15.08 5.89
N SER A 1247 26.59 -15.19 5.41
CA SER A 1247 25.84 -16.42 5.20
C SER A 1247 26.26 -17.23 3.96
N TYR A 1248 27.24 -16.76 3.16
CA TYR A 1248 27.73 -17.45 1.96
C TYR A 1248 28.32 -18.83 2.27
N GLU A 1249 29.27 -18.88 3.22
CA GLU A 1249 30.00 -20.10 3.56
C GLU A 1249 29.07 -21.18 4.13
N GLU A 1250 28.05 -20.77 4.89
CA GLU A 1250 27.11 -21.71 5.53
C GLU A 1250 26.03 -22.23 4.56
N PHE A 1251 25.52 -21.40 3.64
CA PHE A 1251 24.31 -21.73 2.88
C PHE A 1251 24.46 -21.73 1.36
N LEU A 1252 25.28 -20.86 0.77
CA LEU A 1252 25.41 -20.79 -0.70
C LEU A 1252 26.49 -21.73 -1.22
N LYS A 1253 27.70 -21.64 -0.65
CA LYS A 1253 28.85 -22.42 -1.08
C LYS A 1253 28.57 -23.93 -1.07
N PRO A 1254 27.93 -24.51 -0.05
CA PRO A 1254 27.63 -25.95 -0.07
C PRO A 1254 26.67 -26.38 -1.19
N LEU A 1255 25.77 -25.49 -1.64
CA LEU A 1255 24.89 -25.78 -2.78
C LEU A 1255 25.66 -25.76 -4.10
N ILE A 1256 26.59 -24.82 -4.25
CA ILE A 1256 27.46 -24.69 -5.43
C ILE A 1256 28.40 -25.89 -5.51
N GLU A 1257 29.03 -26.29 -4.40
CA GLU A 1257 30.07 -27.34 -4.37
C GLU A 1257 29.54 -28.78 -4.31
N SER A 1258 28.25 -29.02 -4.01
CA SER A 1258 27.73 -30.39 -3.90
C SER A 1258 27.99 -31.23 -5.18
N ALA A 1259 28.18 -32.55 -5.05
CA ALA A 1259 28.28 -33.41 -6.24
C ALA A 1259 26.97 -33.36 -7.06
N LEU A 1260 27.10 -33.54 -8.38
CA LEU A 1260 25.98 -33.60 -9.34
C LEU A 1260 25.27 -34.94 -9.34
#